data_AF-A0AAU6WY15-F1
#
_entry.id   AF-A0AAU6WY15-F1
#
_cell.length_a   1.000
_cell.length_b   1.000
_cell.length_c   1.000
_cell.angle_alpha   90.00
_cell.angle_beta   90.00
_cell.angle_gamma   90.00
#
_symmetry.space_group_name_H-M   'P 1'
#
loop_
_entity.id
_entity.type
_entity.pdbx_description
1 polymer ?
#
loop_
_entity_poly.entity_id
_entity_poly.type
_entity_poly.pdbx_seq_one_letter_code
_entity_poly.pdbx_strand_id
1 'polypeptide(L)'
;MVKQVILIIAVAMLTNSLFAQSGMTFRHPGLAQSATDLQFMRRQVIAGAEPWKTAFDNLRRTASLSFKPQPVTHVSVGPYGANSKGGRELSESSDMAYRHALMWYITGKREYAQKAIEILNAWSYTLWDFDDNNAKLNVGLTAFNFLNAAEILKYTASGWQQKDIIQFQKLMLTVYYPTVRDFFTEANGNWDASIINTLLCIGVFTDKQDIFNSAIERYKRGPGNSGITKYIYSNGQVQETTRDWGHVQLGLGEFAKAAQVAWTQGTDLYADGDNRLSLGYEYTTAFLTGKDIPVYGVLSIRDRDELRDIYEAVYNHYTQVKGISMPNTLEIIRRTRPHSSTGVLTGIRKEPGALPAMSNRLNISHKVPANQSVIGAGEKPSGGVPKEAIFVGKADSLQSVLDRCKGKKSWIILNSGIYVLKAPLKIYSLTKLSGQGRSTVLTLAPGIAEKTMVNGEVDLHDVTIMNMIIEGANSVTTNPDPNHDRRSRSYMNATSREGIFFSADRAGQFNRLRFAHLTVQNFTKNGVAIRGANHILIDSCDFSDNGSSVVPGPGLLHNLQVSHASQLIVTNSRFDTSPWGNGISLSYIHDGLIERCEMARNKLSGLHCMEVTHLDVRNNLAEGNDRSGFEFEALASANKAIKIYGNLLQYNSNYGIQDSSKRTEKINNVNRENGKK
;
A
#
# COMPACT_ATOMS: atom_id res chain seq x y z
N MET A 1 -82.73 -22.51 -8.57
CA MET A 1 -81.62 -23.48 -8.37
C MET A 1 -80.38 -22.90 -9.04
N VAL A 2 -79.18 -22.75 -8.48
CA VAL A 2 -78.56 -22.93 -7.16
C VAL A 2 -77.21 -22.16 -7.23
N LYS A 3 -76.76 -21.60 -6.09
CA LYS A 3 -75.37 -21.20 -5.71
C LYS A 3 -74.73 -19.93 -6.29
N GLN A 4 -74.46 -18.96 -5.40
CA GLN A 4 -73.22 -18.16 -5.37
C GLN A 4 -72.91 -17.70 -3.93
N VAL A 5 -72.01 -18.39 -3.24
CA VAL A 5 -71.18 -17.91 -2.11
C VAL A 5 -69.97 -18.83 -2.03
N ILE A 6 -68.75 -18.26 -2.04
CA ILE A 6 -67.42 -18.78 -1.61
C ILE A 6 -66.43 -17.68 -2.04
N LEU A 7 -65.33 -17.31 -1.39
CA LEU A 7 -64.81 -17.35 -0.01
C LEU A 7 -63.46 -16.60 -0.15
N ILE A 8 -63.09 -15.87 0.90
CA ILE A 8 -61.84 -15.11 1.09
C ILE A 8 -60.58 -15.99 0.92
N ILE A 9 -59.54 -15.48 0.24
CA ILE A 9 -58.10 -15.43 0.63
C ILE A 9 -57.35 -14.74 -0.51
N ALA A 10 -56.93 -13.49 -0.31
CA ALA A 10 -56.04 -12.76 -1.22
C ALA A 10 -54.60 -13.19 -0.93
N VAL A 11 -54.04 -14.05 -1.79
CA VAL A 11 -52.61 -14.36 -1.80
C VAL A 11 -51.86 -13.16 -2.37
N ALA A 12 -50.98 -12.60 -1.55
CA ALA A 12 -49.98 -11.63 -1.95
C ALA A 12 -49.06 -12.22 -3.04
N MET A 13 -49.21 -11.80 -4.29
CA MET A 13 -48.19 -11.98 -5.30
C MET A 13 -47.16 -10.85 -5.18
N LEU A 14 -46.16 -11.09 -4.32
CA LEU A 14 -44.88 -10.40 -4.36
C LEU A 14 -44.20 -10.73 -5.70
N THR A 15 -44.10 -9.73 -6.57
CA THR A 15 -43.21 -9.75 -7.72
C THR A 15 -41.76 -9.74 -7.22
N ASN A 16 -41.19 -10.92 -6.98
CA ASN A 16 -39.75 -11.09 -6.88
C ASN A 16 -39.16 -10.96 -8.29
N SER A 17 -38.78 -9.73 -8.64
CA SER A 17 -37.82 -9.49 -9.71
C SER A 17 -36.48 -10.11 -9.29
N LEU A 18 -36.28 -11.38 -9.64
CA LEU A 18 -34.96 -12.00 -9.67
C LEU A 18 -34.10 -11.19 -10.65
N PHE A 19 -33.31 -10.26 -10.13
CA PHE A 19 -32.13 -9.79 -10.84
C PHE A 19 -31.19 -10.99 -10.96
N ALA A 20 -31.31 -11.72 -12.06
CA ALA A 20 -30.24 -12.59 -12.51
C ALA A 20 -29.04 -11.69 -12.78
N GLN A 21 -28.09 -11.67 -11.84
CA GLN A 21 -26.78 -11.05 -12.07
C GLN A 21 -26.15 -11.83 -13.22
N SER A 22 -26.14 -11.26 -14.43
CA SER A 22 -25.50 -11.86 -15.59
C SER A 22 -24.03 -12.10 -15.25
N GLY A 23 -23.65 -13.36 -15.05
CA GLY A 23 -22.28 -13.72 -14.73
C GLY A 23 -21.33 -13.28 -15.86
N MET A 24 -20.13 -12.85 -15.49
CA MET A 24 -19.07 -12.57 -16.46
C MET A 24 -18.69 -13.88 -17.17
N THR A 25 -18.70 -13.88 -18.50
CA THR A 25 -18.10 -14.98 -19.28
C THR A 25 -16.62 -14.69 -19.47
N PHE A 26 -15.76 -15.57 -18.96
CA PHE A 26 -14.32 -15.42 -19.12
C PHE A 26 -13.87 -15.72 -20.55
N ARG A 27 -12.86 -14.98 -21.01
CA ARG A 27 -12.18 -15.20 -22.30
C ARG A 27 -11.07 -16.23 -22.11
N HIS A 28 -10.93 -17.12 -23.09
CA HIS A 28 -9.98 -18.24 -23.07
C HIS A 28 -9.31 -18.50 -24.43
N PRO A 29 -7.99 -18.78 -24.48
CA PRO A 29 -7.00 -18.42 -23.45
C PRO A 29 -7.15 -16.95 -23.07
N GLY A 30 -7.09 -16.63 -21.77
CA GLY A 30 -7.28 -15.25 -21.32
C GLY A 30 -6.58 -14.86 -20.03
N LEU A 31 -5.48 -15.52 -19.70
CA LEU A 31 -4.61 -15.12 -18.60
C LEU A 31 -3.64 -14.00 -19.04
N ALA A 32 -2.33 -14.25 -19.03
CA ALA A 32 -1.33 -13.26 -19.42
C ALA A 32 -1.40 -12.86 -20.90
N GLN A 33 -1.98 -13.70 -21.76
CA GLN A 33 -2.18 -13.46 -23.19
C GLN A 33 -3.54 -14.00 -23.64
N SER A 34 -4.21 -13.27 -24.56
CA SER A 34 -5.36 -13.79 -25.29
C SER A 34 -4.94 -14.73 -26.44
N ALA A 35 -5.89 -15.45 -27.03
CA ALA A 35 -5.65 -16.19 -28.28
C ALA A 35 -4.99 -15.33 -29.38
N THR A 36 -5.46 -14.08 -29.51
CA THR A 36 -4.96 -13.12 -30.49
C THR A 36 -3.53 -12.66 -30.19
N ASP A 37 -3.22 -12.43 -28.91
CA ASP A 37 -1.87 -12.03 -28.47
C ASP A 37 -0.87 -13.16 -28.70
N LEU A 38 -1.25 -14.39 -28.35
CA LEU A 38 -0.42 -15.57 -28.59
C LEU A 38 -0.13 -15.73 -30.08
N GLN A 39 -1.15 -15.61 -30.93
CA GLN A 39 -0.99 -15.73 -32.38
C GLN A 39 -0.07 -14.63 -32.93
N PHE A 40 -0.21 -13.41 -32.45
CA PHE A 40 0.65 -12.29 -32.83
C PHE A 40 2.10 -12.55 -32.45
N MET A 41 2.37 -12.91 -31.19
CA MET A 41 3.72 -13.25 -30.72
C MET A 41 4.33 -14.36 -31.58
N ARG A 42 3.59 -15.44 -31.87
CA ARG A 42 4.07 -16.51 -32.74
C ARG A 42 4.45 -16.01 -34.13
N ARG A 43 3.62 -15.15 -34.75
CA ARG A 43 3.92 -14.58 -36.08
C ARG A 43 5.21 -13.76 -36.06
N GLN A 44 5.41 -12.92 -35.04
CA GLN A 44 6.62 -12.11 -34.89
C GLN A 44 7.87 -12.98 -34.74
N VAL A 45 7.80 -14.06 -33.94
CA VAL A 45 8.90 -15.02 -33.80
C VAL A 45 9.22 -15.72 -35.12
N ILE A 46 8.20 -16.25 -35.82
CA ILE A 46 8.39 -16.95 -37.11
C ILE A 46 8.97 -16.01 -38.18
N ALA A 47 8.57 -14.73 -38.16
CA ALA A 47 9.11 -13.71 -39.05
C ALA A 47 10.56 -13.29 -38.71
N GLY A 48 11.11 -13.76 -37.58
CA GLY A 48 12.44 -13.34 -37.12
C GLY A 48 12.50 -11.88 -36.67
N ALA A 49 11.35 -11.28 -36.31
CA ALA A 49 11.29 -9.87 -35.93
C ALA A 49 11.89 -9.64 -34.54
N GLU A 50 12.71 -8.61 -34.41
CA GLU A 50 13.18 -8.13 -33.10
C GLU A 50 12.10 -7.28 -32.42
N PRO A 51 11.95 -7.37 -31.08
CA PRO A 51 12.79 -8.13 -30.15
C PRO A 51 12.35 -9.58 -29.87
N TRP A 52 11.28 -10.07 -30.51
CA TRP A 52 10.74 -11.41 -30.27
C TRP A 52 11.71 -12.53 -30.61
N LYS A 53 12.51 -12.37 -31.67
CA LYS A 53 13.53 -13.34 -32.06
C LYS A 53 14.56 -13.55 -30.94
N THR A 54 15.16 -12.47 -30.43
CA THR A 54 16.13 -12.57 -29.32
C THR A 54 15.51 -13.20 -28.07
N ALA A 55 14.28 -12.80 -27.73
CA ALA A 55 13.56 -13.35 -26.58
C ALA A 55 13.24 -14.85 -26.73
N PHE A 56 12.88 -15.28 -27.94
CA PHE A 56 12.67 -16.70 -28.25
C PHE A 56 13.98 -17.50 -28.19
N ASP A 57 15.10 -16.94 -28.66
CA ASP A 57 16.41 -17.55 -28.54
C ASP A 57 16.82 -17.73 -27.06
N ASN A 58 16.52 -16.76 -26.21
CA ASN A 58 16.72 -16.83 -24.75
C ASN A 58 15.82 -17.91 -24.12
N LEU A 59 14.53 -17.97 -24.50
CA LEU A 59 13.60 -19.00 -24.03
C LEU A 59 14.08 -20.41 -24.41
N ARG A 60 14.45 -20.61 -25.68
CA ARG A 60 14.90 -21.90 -26.21
C ARG A 60 16.13 -22.44 -25.47
N ARG A 61 17.06 -21.58 -25.05
CA ARG A 61 18.24 -21.96 -24.25
C ARG A 61 17.90 -22.48 -22.85
N THR A 62 16.74 -22.11 -22.31
CA THR A 62 16.35 -22.43 -20.92
C THR A 62 15.19 -23.42 -20.82
N ALA A 63 14.60 -23.83 -21.95
CA ALA A 63 13.53 -24.82 -22.03
C ALA A 63 14.07 -26.24 -22.26
N SER A 64 14.70 -26.82 -21.24
CA SER A 64 15.32 -28.15 -21.35
C SER A 64 14.27 -29.27 -21.35
N LEU A 65 14.31 -30.13 -22.38
CA LEU A 65 13.50 -31.35 -22.46
C LEU A 65 13.99 -32.47 -21.51
N SER A 66 15.21 -32.36 -20.97
CA SER A 66 15.75 -33.33 -20.00
C SER A 66 15.27 -33.11 -18.57
N PHE A 67 14.55 -32.00 -18.30
CA PHE A 67 13.98 -31.73 -16.99
C PHE A 67 13.02 -32.85 -16.57
N LYS A 68 13.15 -33.32 -15.33
CA LYS A 68 12.31 -34.37 -14.74
C LYS A 68 11.69 -33.81 -13.45
N PRO A 69 10.36 -33.57 -13.41
CA PRO A 69 9.73 -33.04 -12.22
C PRO A 69 9.87 -34.03 -11.05
N GLN A 70 10.15 -33.52 -9.86
CA GLN A 70 10.24 -34.30 -8.62
C GLN A 70 9.23 -33.76 -7.59
N PRO A 71 7.92 -33.89 -7.85
CA PRO A 71 6.91 -33.30 -6.99
C PRO A 71 6.96 -33.91 -5.58
N VAL A 72 6.62 -33.09 -4.59
CA VAL A 72 6.50 -33.50 -3.18
C VAL A 72 5.08 -33.31 -2.69
N THR A 73 4.67 -34.07 -1.68
CA THR A 73 3.33 -33.95 -1.08
C THR A 73 3.18 -32.67 -0.24
N HIS A 74 4.27 -32.20 0.37
CA HIS A 74 4.28 -31.01 1.21
C HIS A 74 5.37 -30.04 0.76
N VAL A 75 4.99 -28.82 0.40
CA VAL A 75 5.94 -27.73 0.20
C VAL A 75 6.00 -26.90 1.47
N SER A 76 7.15 -26.95 2.16
CA SER A 76 7.34 -26.29 3.46
C SER A 76 8.62 -25.47 3.42
N VAL A 77 8.49 -24.16 3.60
CA VAL A 77 9.62 -23.22 3.53
C VAL A 77 9.52 -22.22 4.65
N GLY A 78 10.52 -22.24 5.53
CA GLY A 78 10.64 -21.32 6.65
C GLY A 78 11.06 -19.91 6.24
N PRO A 79 11.18 -18.99 7.21
CA PRO A 79 11.51 -17.59 6.94
C PRO A 79 12.86 -17.47 6.24
N TYR A 80 12.96 -16.53 5.31
CA TYR A 80 14.16 -16.32 4.49
C TYR A 80 14.66 -17.58 3.73
N GLY A 81 13.78 -18.56 3.50
CA GLY A 81 14.14 -19.81 2.81
C GLY A 81 14.73 -20.90 3.70
N ALA A 82 14.73 -20.71 5.03
CA ALA A 82 15.22 -21.71 5.97
C ALA A 82 14.43 -23.02 5.89
N ASN A 83 15.09 -24.16 6.15
CA ASN A 83 14.49 -25.50 6.22
C ASN A 83 13.63 -25.89 4.99
N SER A 84 13.96 -25.34 3.82
CA SER A 84 13.18 -25.52 2.59
C SER A 84 13.06 -26.97 2.14
N LYS A 85 11.82 -27.45 2.04
CA LYS A 85 11.43 -28.72 1.42
C LYS A 85 10.50 -28.45 0.25
N GLY A 86 10.89 -28.91 -0.95
CA GLY A 86 10.08 -28.79 -2.16
C GLY A 86 10.01 -27.39 -2.79
N GLY A 87 10.32 -26.30 -2.08
CA GLY A 87 10.16 -24.93 -2.60
C GLY A 87 10.95 -24.65 -3.88
N ARG A 88 12.22 -25.08 -3.93
CA ARG A 88 13.07 -24.94 -5.13
C ARG A 88 12.50 -25.74 -6.31
N GLU A 89 12.16 -27.00 -6.07
CA GLU A 89 11.62 -27.92 -7.08
C GLU A 89 10.28 -27.42 -7.63
N LEU A 90 9.41 -26.87 -6.77
CA LEU A 90 8.16 -26.23 -7.17
C LEU A 90 8.41 -25.03 -8.10
N SER A 91 9.32 -24.14 -7.71
CA SER A 91 9.66 -22.95 -8.49
C SER A 91 10.20 -23.35 -9.88
N GLU A 92 11.19 -24.25 -9.92
CA GLU A 92 11.80 -24.73 -11.17
C GLU A 92 10.78 -25.44 -12.06
N SER A 93 9.91 -26.28 -11.49
CA SER A 93 8.82 -26.94 -12.20
C SER A 93 7.82 -25.94 -12.79
N SER A 94 7.40 -24.92 -12.02
CA SER A 94 6.44 -23.92 -12.49
C SER A 94 6.99 -23.12 -13.68
N ASP A 95 8.24 -22.65 -13.57
CA ASP A 95 8.97 -21.99 -14.65
C ASP A 95 9.07 -22.87 -15.90
N MET A 96 9.49 -24.12 -15.71
CA MET A 96 9.73 -25.05 -16.81
C MET A 96 8.42 -25.43 -17.53
N ALA A 97 7.32 -25.62 -16.80
CA ALA A 97 6.00 -25.83 -17.39
C ALA A 97 5.59 -24.67 -18.30
N TYR A 98 5.78 -23.43 -17.86
CA TYR A 98 5.41 -22.26 -18.66
C TYR A 98 6.31 -22.08 -19.88
N ARG A 99 7.63 -22.26 -19.72
CA ARG A 99 8.58 -22.20 -20.83
C ARG A 99 8.23 -23.22 -21.91
N HIS A 100 7.91 -24.45 -21.53
CA HIS A 100 7.52 -25.50 -22.47
C HIS A 100 6.16 -25.25 -23.12
N ALA A 101 5.19 -24.68 -22.41
CA ALA A 101 3.91 -24.29 -23.00
C ALA A 101 4.08 -23.19 -24.07
N LEU A 102 4.97 -22.21 -23.84
CA LEU A 102 5.33 -21.19 -24.84
C LEU A 102 6.08 -21.81 -26.02
N MET A 103 7.05 -22.69 -25.78
CA MET A 103 7.76 -23.42 -26.84
C MET A 103 6.80 -24.25 -27.70
N TRP A 104 5.83 -24.93 -27.09
CA TRP A 104 4.75 -25.62 -27.79
C TRP A 104 3.95 -24.66 -28.67
N TYR A 105 3.45 -23.57 -28.10
CA TYR A 105 2.62 -22.63 -28.84
C TYR A 105 3.36 -22.02 -30.02
N ILE A 106 4.63 -21.66 -29.85
CA ILE A 106 5.44 -21.00 -30.89
C ILE A 106 5.84 -21.99 -31.99
N THR A 107 6.37 -23.16 -31.62
CA THR A 107 7.01 -24.09 -32.56
C THR A 107 6.04 -25.12 -33.15
N GLY A 108 4.96 -25.44 -32.43
CA GLY A 108 4.07 -26.56 -32.77
C GLY A 108 4.68 -27.96 -32.54
N LYS A 109 5.85 -28.07 -31.91
CA LYS A 109 6.49 -29.38 -31.64
C LYS A 109 5.88 -30.05 -30.41
N ARG A 110 5.32 -31.25 -30.60
CA ARG A 110 4.55 -31.97 -29.56
C ARG A 110 5.36 -32.33 -28.30
N GLU A 111 6.67 -32.51 -28.43
CA GLU A 111 7.58 -32.80 -27.30
C GLU A 111 7.50 -31.75 -26.19
N TYR A 112 7.34 -30.48 -26.54
CA TYR A 112 7.20 -29.39 -25.57
C TYR A 112 5.84 -29.41 -24.87
N ALA A 113 4.75 -29.70 -25.60
CA ALA A 113 3.45 -29.89 -24.97
C ALA A 113 3.47 -31.07 -24.00
N GLN A 114 4.05 -32.20 -24.42
CA GLN A 114 4.18 -33.39 -23.59
C GLN A 114 4.97 -33.10 -22.31
N LYS A 115 6.09 -32.39 -22.39
CA LYS A 115 6.88 -32.02 -21.21
C LYS A 115 6.12 -31.09 -20.26
N ALA A 116 5.40 -30.09 -20.78
CA ALA A 116 4.58 -29.21 -19.93
C ALA A 116 3.43 -29.99 -19.25
N ILE A 117 2.76 -30.89 -19.97
CA ILE A 117 1.72 -31.77 -19.43
C ILE A 117 2.29 -32.71 -18.36
N GLU A 118 3.47 -33.31 -18.60
CA GLU A 118 4.16 -34.17 -17.62
C GLU A 118 4.36 -33.45 -16.29
N ILE A 119 4.86 -32.20 -16.33
CA ILE A 119 5.10 -31.41 -15.13
C ILE A 119 3.79 -31.04 -14.42
N LEU A 120 2.80 -30.52 -15.15
CA LEU A 120 1.49 -30.14 -14.56
C LEU A 120 0.79 -31.35 -13.92
N ASN A 121 0.79 -32.49 -14.62
CA ASN A 121 0.20 -33.71 -14.12
C ASN A 121 0.94 -34.21 -12.87
N ALA A 122 2.27 -34.28 -12.91
CA ALA A 122 3.09 -34.74 -11.77
C ALA A 122 2.75 -33.98 -10.48
N TRP A 123 2.66 -32.65 -10.52
CA TRP A 123 2.27 -31.87 -9.35
C TRP A 123 0.79 -32.00 -8.99
N SER A 124 -0.12 -32.04 -9.97
CA SER A 124 -1.57 -32.13 -9.72
C SER A 124 -2.02 -33.39 -8.99
N TYR A 125 -1.28 -34.50 -9.14
CA TYR A 125 -1.59 -35.76 -8.48
C TYR A 125 -0.83 -35.98 -7.17
N THR A 126 0.18 -35.17 -6.86
CA THR A 126 1.08 -35.39 -5.72
C THR A 126 0.96 -34.34 -4.62
N LEU A 127 0.81 -33.06 -4.94
CA LEU A 127 0.83 -31.99 -3.94
C LEU A 127 -0.42 -31.98 -3.06
N TRP A 128 -0.23 -31.99 -1.74
CA TRP A 128 -1.31 -32.01 -0.74
C TRP A 128 -1.48 -30.64 -0.09
N ASP A 129 -0.39 -29.97 0.30
CA ASP A 129 -0.45 -28.68 1.00
C ASP A 129 0.85 -27.85 0.89
N PHE A 130 0.72 -26.62 1.40
CA PHE A 130 1.79 -25.67 1.65
C PHE A 130 1.84 -25.36 3.14
N ASP A 131 3.03 -25.36 3.73
CA ASP A 131 3.22 -25.13 5.17
C ASP A 131 4.39 -24.17 5.46
N ASP A 132 4.49 -23.75 6.73
CA ASP A 132 5.48 -22.84 7.29
C ASP A 132 5.35 -21.39 6.76
N ASN A 133 6.29 -20.54 7.15
CA ASN A 133 6.25 -19.09 6.99
C ASN A 133 5.95 -18.63 5.57
N ASN A 134 6.51 -19.30 4.56
CA ASN A 134 6.39 -18.91 3.16
C ASN A 134 5.28 -19.65 2.40
N ALA A 135 4.36 -20.38 3.06
CA ALA A 135 3.29 -21.11 2.38
C ALA A 135 2.53 -20.26 1.34
N LYS A 136 2.03 -19.09 1.75
CA LYS A 136 1.30 -18.15 0.88
C LYS A 136 2.18 -17.56 -0.22
N LEU A 137 3.45 -17.28 0.08
CA LEU A 137 4.39 -16.73 -0.89
C LEU A 137 4.74 -17.76 -1.97
N ASN A 138 4.97 -19.03 -1.61
CA ASN A 138 5.23 -20.09 -2.59
C ASN A 138 4.05 -20.26 -3.56
N VAL A 139 2.81 -20.25 -3.05
CA VAL A 139 1.61 -20.22 -3.90
C VAL A 139 1.62 -19.00 -4.82
N GLY A 140 1.79 -17.81 -4.25
CA GLY A 140 1.76 -16.54 -4.98
C GLY A 140 2.78 -16.44 -6.11
N LEU A 141 3.99 -16.97 -5.90
CA LEU A 141 5.09 -16.88 -6.87
C LEU A 141 5.05 -17.95 -7.97
N THR A 142 4.37 -19.07 -7.77
CA THR A 142 4.40 -20.22 -8.70
C THR A 142 3.11 -20.42 -9.49
N ALA A 143 1.96 -20.02 -8.93
CA ALA A 143 0.66 -20.25 -9.54
C ALA A 143 0.53 -19.60 -10.92
N PHE A 144 1.07 -18.38 -11.10
CA PHE A 144 1.01 -17.66 -12.37
C PHE A 144 1.59 -18.48 -13.52
N ASN A 145 2.77 -19.09 -13.33
CA ASN A 145 3.44 -19.85 -14.37
C ASN A 145 2.69 -21.16 -14.67
N PHE A 146 2.28 -21.90 -13.64
CA PHE A 146 1.49 -23.12 -13.83
C PHE A 146 0.15 -22.86 -14.53
N LEU A 147 -0.59 -21.83 -14.12
CA LEU A 147 -1.89 -21.49 -14.68
C LEU A 147 -1.76 -21.01 -16.13
N ASN A 148 -0.77 -20.18 -16.46
CA ASN A 148 -0.55 -19.77 -17.86
C ASN A 148 -0.13 -20.95 -18.75
N ALA A 149 0.67 -21.90 -18.23
CA ALA A 149 0.99 -23.13 -18.94
C ALA A 149 -0.26 -23.97 -19.21
N ALA A 150 -1.06 -24.21 -18.17
CA ALA A 150 -2.29 -24.98 -18.22
C ALA A 150 -3.32 -24.34 -19.19
N GLU A 151 -3.50 -23.03 -19.13
CA GLU A 151 -4.41 -22.28 -19.99
C GLU A 151 -4.05 -22.44 -21.47
N ILE A 152 -2.77 -22.29 -21.83
CA ILE A 152 -2.30 -22.48 -23.21
C ILE A 152 -2.56 -23.92 -23.68
N LEU A 153 -2.25 -24.92 -22.84
CA LEU A 153 -2.41 -26.33 -23.21
C LEU A 153 -3.88 -26.73 -23.36
N LYS A 154 -4.75 -26.28 -22.44
CA LYS A 154 -6.19 -26.58 -22.41
C LYS A 154 -6.90 -26.12 -23.68
N TYR A 155 -6.52 -24.97 -24.22
CA TYR A 155 -7.19 -24.34 -25.37
C TYR A 155 -6.38 -24.43 -26.68
N THR A 156 -5.43 -25.36 -26.76
CA THR A 156 -4.73 -25.69 -28.01
C THR A 156 -4.77 -27.20 -28.24
N ALA A 157 -4.38 -27.66 -29.44
CA ALA A 157 -4.32 -29.08 -29.78
C ALA A 157 -3.13 -29.82 -29.11
N SER A 158 -2.87 -29.55 -27.83
CA SER A 158 -1.75 -30.09 -27.04
C SER A 158 -1.86 -31.58 -26.80
N GLY A 159 -3.10 -32.11 -26.76
CA GLY A 159 -3.39 -33.48 -26.35
C GLY A 159 -3.47 -33.67 -24.84
N TRP A 160 -3.57 -32.59 -24.06
CA TRP A 160 -3.81 -32.70 -22.62
C TRP A 160 -5.18 -33.33 -22.35
N GLN A 161 -5.21 -34.38 -21.55
CA GLN A 161 -6.40 -35.20 -21.36
C GLN A 161 -7.40 -34.51 -20.43
N GLN A 162 -8.69 -34.59 -20.75
CA GLN A 162 -9.75 -33.93 -19.98
C GLN A 162 -9.74 -34.32 -18.49
N LYS A 163 -9.45 -35.59 -18.17
CA LYS A 163 -9.34 -36.06 -16.79
C LYS A 163 -8.22 -35.35 -16.01
N ASP A 164 -7.11 -35.04 -16.67
CA ASP A 164 -5.94 -34.42 -16.04
C ASP A 164 -6.14 -32.90 -15.91
N ILE A 165 -6.85 -32.28 -16.86
CA ILE A 165 -7.32 -30.89 -16.75
C ILE A 165 -8.20 -30.74 -15.51
N ILE A 166 -9.16 -31.65 -15.31
CA ILE A 166 -10.04 -31.66 -14.13
C ILE A 166 -9.24 -31.87 -12.84
N GLN A 167 -8.25 -32.77 -12.84
CA GLN A 167 -7.38 -32.97 -11.69
C GLN A 167 -6.56 -31.71 -11.34
N PHE A 168 -6.03 -31.01 -12.35
CA PHE A 168 -5.30 -29.76 -12.13
C PHE A 168 -6.23 -28.64 -11.64
N GLN A 169 -7.45 -28.51 -12.18
CA GLN A 169 -8.47 -27.61 -11.64
C GLN A 169 -8.78 -27.92 -10.16
N LYS A 170 -8.86 -29.21 -9.80
CA LYS A 170 -9.03 -29.64 -8.41
C LYS A 170 -7.87 -29.17 -7.54
N LEU A 171 -6.61 -29.37 -7.94
CA LEU A 171 -5.44 -28.85 -7.22
C LEU A 171 -5.56 -27.34 -6.95
N MET A 172 -5.94 -26.55 -7.97
CA MET A 172 -6.08 -25.11 -7.84
C MET A 172 -7.16 -24.72 -6.82
N LEU A 173 -8.29 -25.44 -6.78
CA LEU A 173 -9.43 -25.12 -5.92
C LEU A 173 -9.34 -25.75 -4.51
N THR A 174 -8.57 -26.82 -4.33
CA THR A 174 -8.49 -27.53 -3.04
C THR A 174 -7.17 -27.33 -2.29
N VAL A 175 -6.11 -26.86 -2.97
CA VAL A 175 -4.81 -26.61 -2.34
C VAL A 175 -4.41 -25.15 -2.49
N TYR A 176 -4.26 -24.64 -3.71
CA TYR A 176 -3.77 -23.27 -3.94
C TYR A 176 -4.73 -22.21 -3.41
N TYR A 177 -6.00 -22.24 -3.84
CA TYR A 177 -6.98 -21.24 -3.43
C TYR A 177 -7.19 -21.18 -1.91
N PRO A 178 -7.43 -22.31 -1.19
CA PRO A 178 -7.58 -22.27 0.26
C PRO A 178 -6.39 -21.67 1.01
N THR A 179 -5.15 -21.88 0.53
CA THR A 179 -3.95 -21.30 1.16
C THR A 179 -3.93 -19.77 1.09
N VAL A 180 -4.45 -19.16 0.02
CA VAL A 180 -4.29 -17.72 -0.25
C VAL A 180 -5.58 -16.89 -0.31
N ARG A 181 -6.77 -17.51 -0.23
CA ARG A 181 -8.07 -16.82 -0.35
C ARG A 181 -8.27 -15.66 0.64
N ASP A 182 -7.64 -15.75 1.81
CA ASP A 182 -7.75 -14.76 2.89
C ASP A 182 -6.62 -13.71 2.87
N PHE A 183 -5.75 -13.74 1.85
CA PHE A 183 -4.60 -12.84 1.68
C PHE A 183 -3.64 -12.85 2.88
N PHE A 184 -2.65 -11.94 2.95
CA PHE A 184 -1.80 -11.77 4.13
C PHE A 184 -1.45 -10.30 4.36
N THR A 185 -2.42 -9.56 4.93
CA THR A 185 -2.36 -8.09 5.15
C THR A 185 -1.15 -7.61 5.95
N GLU A 186 -0.64 -8.45 6.84
CA GLU A 186 0.42 -8.15 7.81
C GLU A 186 1.82 -8.31 7.20
N ALA A 187 1.92 -8.96 6.04
CA ALA A 187 3.15 -9.03 5.26
C ALA A 187 3.41 -7.74 4.46
N ASN A 188 4.56 -7.70 3.80
CA ASN A 188 4.88 -6.64 2.84
C ASN A 188 3.97 -6.76 1.62
N GLY A 189 3.64 -5.62 1.02
CA GLY A 189 2.57 -5.56 0.00
C GLY A 189 2.86 -6.39 -1.26
N ASN A 190 4.13 -6.76 -1.51
CA ASN A 190 4.51 -7.66 -2.60
C ASN A 190 3.95 -9.10 -2.43
N TRP A 191 3.68 -9.54 -1.19
CA TRP A 191 3.02 -10.84 -0.96
C TRP A 191 1.59 -10.80 -1.45
N ASP A 192 0.85 -9.76 -1.06
CA ASP A 192 -0.52 -9.59 -1.51
C ASP A 192 -0.61 -9.31 -3.01
N ALA A 193 0.37 -8.62 -3.61
CA ALA A 193 0.46 -8.46 -5.06
C ALA A 193 0.50 -9.82 -5.78
N SER A 194 1.31 -10.78 -5.30
CA SER A 194 1.42 -12.12 -5.90
C SER A 194 0.16 -12.96 -5.66
N ILE A 195 -0.50 -12.80 -4.51
CA ILE A 195 -1.78 -13.44 -4.21
C ILE A 195 -2.91 -12.89 -5.11
N ILE A 196 -3.00 -11.57 -5.29
CA ILE A 196 -3.97 -10.93 -6.19
C ILE A 196 -3.82 -11.49 -7.60
N ASN A 197 -2.60 -11.50 -8.12
CA ASN A 197 -2.30 -12.10 -9.42
C ASN A 197 -2.74 -13.57 -9.51
N THR A 198 -2.42 -14.35 -8.48
CA THR A 198 -2.80 -15.77 -8.38
C THR A 198 -4.30 -15.97 -8.40
N LEU A 199 -5.05 -15.22 -7.59
CA LEU A 199 -6.50 -15.34 -7.49
C LEU A 199 -7.20 -14.91 -8.80
N LEU A 200 -6.71 -13.88 -9.49
CA LEU A 200 -7.19 -13.54 -10.84
C LEU A 200 -7.00 -14.73 -11.79
N CYS A 201 -5.82 -15.36 -11.78
CA CYS A 201 -5.55 -16.50 -12.65
C CYS A 201 -6.40 -17.73 -12.32
N ILE A 202 -6.58 -18.04 -11.02
CA ILE A 202 -7.45 -19.15 -10.59
C ILE A 202 -8.89 -18.87 -11.00
N GLY A 203 -9.40 -17.66 -10.75
CA GLY A 203 -10.75 -17.24 -11.11
C GLY A 203 -11.04 -17.43 -12.59
N VAL A 204 -10.14 -16.99 -13.47
CA VAL A 204 -10.28 -17.20 -14.92
C VAL A 204 -10.20 -18.68 -15.27
N PHE A 205 -9.14 -19.40 -14.90
CA PHE A 205 -8.91 -20.80 -15.34
C PHE A 205 -10.01 -21.79 -14.88
N THR A 206 -10.66 -21.47 -13.76
CA THR A 206 -11.72 -22.31 -13.14
C THR A 206 -13.13 -21.77 -13.34
N ASP A 207 -13.29 -20.69 -14.11
CA ASP A 207 -14.57 -20.02 -14.35
C ASP A 207 -15.28 -19.57 -13.05
N LYS A 208 -14.50 -19.11 -12.06
CA LYS A 208 -14.98 -18.66 -10.73
C LYS A 208 -14.92 -17.13 -10.61
N GLN A 209 -16.06 -16.50 -10.92
CA GLN A 209 -16.20 -15.04 -10.89
C GLN A 209 -16.04 -14.43 -9.49
N ASP A 210 -16.47 -15.13 -8.44
CA ASP A 210 -16.30 -14.70 -7.05
C ASP A 210 -14.82 -14.57 -6.67
N ILE A 211 -14.01 -15.56 -7.02
CA ILE A 211 -12.55 -15.53 -6.82
C ILE A 211 -11.93 -14.36 -7.59
N PHE A 212 -12.29 -14.19 -8.87
CA PHE A 212 -11.80 -13.07 -9.68
C PHE A 212 -12.17 -11.71 -9.07
N ASN A 213 -13.44 -11.51 -8.71
CA ASN A 213 -13.92 -10.26 -8.13
C ASN A 213 -13.24 -9.94 -6.78
N SER A 214 -12.99 -10.95 -5.94
CA SER A 214 -12.26 -10.76 -4.69
C SER A 214 -10.85 -10.18 -4.91
N ALA A 215 -10.17 -10.62 -5.97
CA ALA A 215 -8.85 -10.14 -6.33
C ALA A 215 -8.88 -8.72 -6.90
N ILE A 216 -9.89 -8.39 -7.71
CA ILE A 216 -10.14 -7.01 -8.20
C ILE A 216 -10.37 -6.05 -7.03
N GLU A 217 -11.23 -6.41 -6.08
CA GLU A 217 -11.49 -5.57 -4.90
C GLU A 217 -10.25 -5.40 -4.04
N ARG A 218 -9.47 -6.48 -3.86
CA ARG A 218 -8.18 -6.39 -3.14
C ARG A 218 -7.17 -5.51 -3.86
N TYR A 219 -7.07 -5.58 -5.19
CA TYR A 219 -6.20 -4.69 -5.98
C TYR A 219 -6.55 -3.22 -5.74
N LYS A 220 -7.84 -2.89 -5.78
CA LYS A 220 -8.31 -1.50 -5.70
C LYS A 220 -8.26 -0.93 -4.29
N ARG A 221 -8.66 -1.72 -3.27
CA ARG A 221 -8.96 -1.25 -1.91
C ARG A 221 -8.48 -2.21 -0.81
N GLY A 222 -7.38 -2.91 -1.06
CA GLY A 222 -6.81 -3.85 -0.08
C GLY A 222 -6.49 -3.20 1.28
N PRO A 223 -6.82 -3.85 2.42
CA PRO A 223 -6.42 -3.38 3.74
C PRO A 223 -4.92 -3.56 4.02
N GLY A 224 -4.41 -3.01 5.13
CA GLY A 224 -3.01 -3.19 5.52
C GLY A 224 -2.02 -2.62 4.50
N ASN A 225 -1.06 -3.43 4.02
CA ASN A 225 -0.13 -3.05 2.95
C ASN A 225 -0.61 -3.43 1.54
N SER A 226 -1.86 -3.89 1.42
CA SER A 226 -2.43 -4.40 0.18
C SER A 226 -3.08 -3.31 -0.66
N GLY A 227 -3.24 -3.57 -1.96
CA GLY A 227 -3.87 -2.66 -2.90
C GLY A 227 -2.93 -1.60 -3.46
N ILE A 228 -3.24 -1.14 -4.68
CA ILE A 228 -2.31 -0.37 -5.50
C ILE A 228 -1.91 0.98 -4.88
N THR A 229 -2.85 1.67 -4.22
CA THR A 229 -2.61 2.98 -3.59
C THR A 229 -1.93 2.89 -2.22
N LYS A 230 -1.88 1.69 -1.62
CA LYS A 230 -1.11 1.44 -0.41
C LYS A 230 0.28 0.91 -0.70
N TYR A 231 0.43 0.15 -1.77
CA TYR A 231 1.73 -0.36 -2.19
C TYR A 231 2.56 0.71 -2.90
N ILE A 232 1.93 1.55 -3.72
CA ILE A 232 2.58 2.68 -4.41
C ILE A 232 1.94 3.96 -3.90
N TYR A 233 2.73 4.78 -3.22
CA TYR A 233 2.28 6.05 -2.64
C TYR A 233 2.01 7.09 -3.72
N SER A 234 1.36 8.20 -3.34
CA SER A 234 0.98 9.29 -4.24
C SER A 234 2.19 9.99 -4.89
N ASN A 235 3.39 9.86 -4.31
CA ASN A 235 4.65 10.35 -4.86
C ASN A 235 5.40 9.31 -5.72
N GLY A 236 4.84 8.11 -5.90
CA GLY A 236 5.45 7.00 -6.62
C GLY A 236 6.34 6.09 -5.78
N GLN A 237 6.67 6.47 -4.54
CA GLN A 237 7.43 5.60 -3.63
C GLN A 237 6.70 4.28 -3.44
N VAL A 238 7.44 3.19 -3.59
CA VAL A 238 6.93 1.84 -3.33
C VAL A 238 7.15 1.51 -1.86
N GLN A 239 6.20 0.81 -1.24
CA GLN A 239 6.27 0.47 0.18
C GLN A 239 7.58 -0.25 0.57
N GLU A 240 8.18 -1.02 -0.35
CA GLU A 240 9.46 -1.74 -0.18
C GLU A 240 10.73 -0.90 -0.45
N THR A 241 10.62 0.39 -0.83
CA THR A 241 11.77 1.23 -1.23
C THR A 241 12.85 1.37 -0.15
N THR A 242 12.49 1.31 1.14
CA THR A 242 13.46 1.38 2.24
C THR A 242 14.14 0.04 2.53
N ARG A 243 13.70 -1.05 1.87
CA ARG A 243 14.21 -2.42 2.06
C ARG A 243 15.28 -2.79 1.05
N ASP A 244 14.87 -3.06 -0.18
CA ASP A 244 15.73 -3.39 -1.31
C ASP A 244 14.99 -3.34 -2.64
N TRP A 245 15.76 -3.20 -3.72
CA TRP A 245 15.24 -3.03 -5.07
C TRP A 245 14.81 -4.34 -5.73
N GLY A 246 15.19 -5.49 -5.16
CA GLY A 246 14.66 -6.79 -5.56
C GLY A 246 13.18 -6.96 -5.22
N HIS A 247 12.78 -6.60 -3.99
CA HIS A 247 11.40 -6.67 -3.50
C HIS A 247 10.51 -5.58 -4.09
N VAL A 248 11.06 -4.38 -4.34
CA VAL A 248 10.36 -3.33 -5.10
C VAL A 248 9.99 -3.84 -6.49
N GLN A 249 10.96 -4.38 -7.23
CA GLN A 249 10.71 -4.95 -8.56
C GLN A 249 9.76 -6.15 -8.49
N LEU A 250 9.87 -7.00 -7.47
CA LEU A 250 8.94 -8.13 -7.27
C LEU A 250 7.49 -7.65 -7.19
N GLY A 251 7.17 -6.75 -6.25
CA GLY A 251 5.77 -6.35 -6.07
C GLY A 251 5.23 -5.57 -7.27
N LEU A 252 6.03 -4.70 -7.89
CA LEU A 252 5.64 -4.01 -9.13
C LEU A 252 5.32 -5.01 -10.25
N GLY A 253 6.16 -6.03 -10.44
CA GLY A 253 5.96 -7.08 -11.43
C GLY A 253 4.67 -7.89 -11.18
N GLU A 254 4.37 -8.19 -9.92
CA GLU A 254 3.13 -8.92 -9.57
C GLU A 254 1.87 -8.07 -9.76
N PHE A 255 1.90 -6.78 -9.41
CA PHE A 255 0.82 -5.85 -9.73
C PHE A 255 0.63 -5.68 -11.25
N ALA A 256 1.72 -5.69 -12.02
CA ALA A 256 1.68 -5.65 -13.48
C ALA A 256 1.07 -6.90 -14.09
N LYS A 257 1.44 -8.09 -13.61
CA LYS A 257 0.83 -9.36 -14.02
C LYS A 257 -0.67 -9.38 -13.71
N ALA A 258 -1.06 -8.95 -12.51
CA ALA A 258 -2.47 -8.82 -12.14
C ALA A 258 -3.23 -7.89 -13.10
N ALA A 259 -2.69 -6.70 -13.38
CA ALA A 259 -3.31 -5.76 -14.32
C ALA A 259 -3.39 -6.34 -15.74
N GLN A 260 -2.37 -7.08 -16.18
CA GLN A 260 -2.33 -7.72 -17.48
C GLN A 260 -3.43 -8.79 -17.65
N VAL A 261 -3.62 -9.63 -16.63
CA VAL A 261 -4.66 -10.68 -16.62
C VAL A 261 -6.05 -10.05 -16.62
N ALA A 262 -6.28 -9.06 -15.76
CA ALA A 262 -7.55 -8.34 -15.70
C ALA A 262 -7.87 -7.64 -17.03
N TRP A 263 -6.87 -7.04 -17.68
CA TRP A 263 -7.02 -6.39 -18.99
C TRP A 263 -7.47 -7.37 -20.07
N THR A 264 -6.96 -8.60 -20.07
CA THR A 264 -7.41 -9.66 -21.00
C THR A 264 -8.91 -9.92 -20.89
N GLN A 265 -9.43 -9.83 -19.66
CA GLN A 265 -10.85 -10.00 -19.33
C GLN A 265 -11.67 -8.71 -19.50
N GLY A 266 -11.06 -7.62 -20.00
CA GLY A 266 -11.74 -6.34 -20.21
C GLY A 266 -11.84 -5.46 -18.97
N THR A 267 -11.11 -5.78 -17.89
CA THR A 267 -11.04 -4.96 -16.68
C THR A 267 -9.74 -4.14 -16.66
N ASP A 268 -9.86 -2.82 -16.60
CA ASP A 268 -8.73 -1.90 -16.72
C ASP A 268 -8.11 -1.53 -15.37
N LEU A 269 -7.34 -2.47 -14.81
CA LEU A 269 -6.56 -2.21 -13.59
C LEU A 269 -5.33 -1.32 -13.84
N TYR A 270 -4.89 -1.15 -15.09
CA TYR A 270 -3.82 -0.20 -15.40
C TYR A 270 -4.25 1.24 -15.12
N ALA A 271 -5.51 1.59 -15.32
CA ALA A 271 -6.01 2.93 -15.03
C ALA A 271 -6.19 3.24 -13.52
N ASP A 272 -6.29 2.20 -12.67
CA ASP A 272 -6.55 2.39 -11.24
C ASP A 272 -5.46 3.23 -10.55
N GLY A 273 -5.89 4.04 -9.60
CA GLY A 273 -5.02 4.93 -8.83
C GLY A 273 -4.43 6.10 -9.64
N ASP A 274 -5.10 6.52 -10.73
CA ASP A 274 -4.60 7.48 -11.72
C ASP A 274 -3.37 6.96 -12.49
N ASN A 275 -3.49 5.74 -13.01
CA ASN A 275 -2.36 5.02 -13.60
C ASN A 275 -1.23 4.81 -12.57
N ARG A 276 -1.59 4.47 -11.32
CA ARG A 276 -0.65 4.39 -10.19
C ARG A 276 0.53 3.47 -10.45
N LEU A 277 0.28 2.39 -11.20
CA LEU A 277 1.32 1.45 -11.59
C LEU A 277 2.38 2.13 -12.50
N SER A 278 1.99 2.99 -13.44
CA SER A 278 2.96 3.75 -14.26
C SER A 278 3.85 4.65 -13.41
N LEU A 279 3.26 5.32 -12.42
CA LEU A 279 3.98 6.20 -11.49
C LEU A 279 5.02 5.42 -10.68
N GLY A 280 4.66 4.26 -10.13
CA GLY A 280 5.61 3.43 -9.37
C GLY A 280 6.75 2.88 -10.23
N TYR A 281 6.47 2.51 -11.48
CA TYR A 281 7.49 2.08 -12.44
C TYR A 281 8.44 3.23 -12.82
N GLU A 282 7.92 4.41 -13.16
CA GLU A 282 8.75 5.58 -13.49
C GLU A 282 9.57 6.08 -12.29
N TYR A 283 8.99 6.10 -11.08
CA TYR A 283 9.72 6.39 -9.84
C TYR A 283 10.88 5.41 -9.63
N THR A 284 10.59 4.11 -9.72
CA THR A 284 11.58 3.05 -9.49
C THR A 284 12.70 3.12 -10.51
N THR A 285 12.34 3.24 -11.79
CA THR A 285 13.32 3.25 -12.89
C THR A 285 14.13 4.55 -12.94
N ALA A 286 13.59 5.69 -12.47
CA ALA A 286 14.38 6.90 -12.25
C ALA A 286 15.54 6.63 -11.28
N PHE A 287 15.29 5.96 -10.15
CA PHE A 287 16.37 5.59 -9.24
C PHE A 287 17.34 4.57 -9.84
N LEU A 288 16.84 3.51 -10.51
CA LEU A 288 17.70 2.48 -11.13
C LEU A 288 18.55 3.03 -12.30
N THR A 289 18.23 4.21 -12.83
CA THR A 289 19.00 4.93 -13.87
C THR A 289 19.96 5.99 -13.30
N GLY A 290 20.07 6.10 -11.97
CA GLY A 290 21.02 7.03 -11.35
C GLY A 290 20.41 8.33 -10.82
N LYS A 291 19.10 8.56 -10.99
CA LYS A 291 18.44 9.82 -10.62
C LYS A 291 18.06 9.84 -9.15
N ASP A 292 17.98 11.05 -8.60
CA ASP A 292 17.46 11.28 -7.25
C ASP A 292 15.94 11.10 -7.23
N ILE A 293 15.44 10.57 -6.11
CA ILE A 293 14.01 10.31 -5.88
C ILE A 293 13.62 10.76 -4.47
N PRO A 294 12.39 11.30 -4.28
CA PRO A 294 11.90 11.65 -2.96
C PRO A 294 11.54 10.38 -2.17
N VAL A 295 12.02 10.26 -0.93
CA VAL A 295 11.72 9.12 -0.06
C VAL A 295 11.34 9.55 1.36
N TYR A 296 10.24 8.99 1.85
CA TYR A 296 9.92 8.96 3.28
C TYR A 296 10.71 7.81 3.91
N GLY A 297 11.59 8.13 4.86
CA GLY A 297 12.51 7.18 5.49
C GLY A 297 13.94 7.23 4.94
N VAL A 298 14.69 6.15 5.14
CA VAL A 298 16.08 5.99 4.68
C VAL A 298 16.08 5.20 3.36
N LEU A 299 16.72 5.76 2.33
CA LEU A 299 16.83 5.12 1.02
C LEU A 299 17.76 3.89 1.09
N SER A 300 17.28 2.73 0.64
CA SER A 300 18.14 1.55 0.48
C SER A 300 18.87 1.60 -0.86
N ILE A 301 20.10 1.07 -0.89
CA ILE A 301 20.88 0.84 -2.12
C ILE A 301 21.02 -0.65 -2.46
N ARG A 302 20.44 -1.55 -1.65
CA ARG A 302 20.57 -3.00 -1.81
C ARG A 302 19.88 -3.49 -3.09
N ASP A 303 20.55 -4.33 -3.86
CA ASP A 303 20.07 -4.95 -5.11
C ASP A 303 19.73 -3.95 -6.22
N ARG A 304 20.26 -2.71 -6.16
CA ARG A 304 20.01 -1.67 -7.17
C ARG A 304 20.45 -2.06 -8.58
N ASP A 305 21.49 -2.88 -8.69
CA ASP A 305 22.08 -3.26 -9.98
C ASP A 305 21.44 -4.54 -10.57
N GLU A 306 20.56 -5.21 -9.83
CA GLU A 306 19.90 -6.45 -10.24
C GLU A 306 18.56 -6.18 -10.93
N LEU A 307 18.55 -6.11 -12.26
CA LEU A 307 17.34 -5.83 -13.02
C LEU A 307 16.51 -7.08 -13.32
N ARG A 308 15.20 -7.02 -13.06
CA ARG A 308 14.24 -8.11 -13.36
C ARG A 308 13.55 -7.93 -14.71
N ASP A 309 13.07 -9.03 -15.29
CA ASP A 309 12.35 -9.05 -16.57
C ASP A 309 10.84 -8.72 -16.41
N ILE A 310 10.52 -7.49 -15.98
CA ILE A 310 9.14 -7.08 -15.60
C ILE A 310 8.62 -5.82 -16.29
N TYR A 311 9.42 -5.19 -17.16
CA TYR A 311 9.17 -3.83 -17.64
C TYR A 311 8.37 -3.77 -18.94
N GLU A 312 8.52 -4.77 -19.82
CA GLU A 312 8.03 -4.71 -21.20
C GLU A 312 6.50 -4.60 -21.29
N ALA A 313 5.76 -5.42 -20.52
CA ALA A 313 4.29 -5.43 -20.53
C ALA A 313 3.69 -4.07 -20.13
N VAL A 314 4.23 -3.49 -19.05
CA VAL A 314 3.77 -2.20 -18.52
C VAL A 314 4.10 -1.08 -19.49
N TYR A 315 5.32 -1.06 -20.01
CA TYR A 315 5.75 -0.06 -20.99
C TYR A 315 4.91 -0.13 -22.26
N ASN A 316 4.69 -1.33 -22.81
CA ASN A 316 3.87 -1.52 -24.00
C ASN A 316 2.44 -1.03 -23.77
N HIS A 317 1.80 -1.42 -22.67
CA HIS A 317 0.44 -0.98 -22.37
C HIS A 317 0.34 0.55 -22.24
N TYR A 318 1.17 1.17 -21.40
CA TYR A 318 1.04 2.60 -21.16
C TYR A 318 1.42 3.45 -22.38
N THR A 319 2.43 3.05 -23.16
CA THR A 319 2.81 3.84 -24.34
C THR A 319 1.88 3.64 -25.52
N GLN A 320 1.50 2.39 -25.84
CA GLN A 320 0.72 2.08 -27.04
C GLN A 320 -0.79 2.22 -26.81
N VAL A 321 -1.30 1.85 -25.62
CA VAL A 321 -2.74 1.88 -25.33
C VAL A 321 -3.14 3.19 -24.65
N LYS A 322 -2.35 3.66 -23.68
CA LYS A 322 -2.70 4.86 -22.88
C LYS A 322 -2.08 6.16 -23.39
N GLY A 323 -1.12 6.10 -24.30
CA GLY A 323 -0.38 7.29 -24.76
C GLY A 323 0.44 7.98 -23.66
N ILE A 324 0.81 7.26 -22.60
CA ILE A 324 1.59 7.76 -21.46
C ILE A 324 3.08 7.50 -21.72
N SER A 325 3.88 8.57 -21.66
CA SER A 325 5.34 8.49 -21.80
C SER A 325 5.97 7.87 -20.55
N MET A 326 6.88 6.92 -20.76
CA MET A 326 7.63 6.22 -19.71
C MET A 326 9.14 6.19 -20.02
N PRO A 327 9.83 7.35 -20.00
CA PRO A 327 11.20 7.47 -20.48
C PRO A 327 12.22 6.72 -19.61
N ASN A 328 12.06 6.72 -18.29
CA ASN A 328 12.99 6.01 -17.40
C ASN A 328 12.84 4.50 -17.55
N THR A 329 11.60 4.04 -17.71
CA THR A 329 11.30 2.63 -17.96
C THR A 329 11.87 2.15 -19.29
N LEU A 330 11.79 2.98 -20.34
CA LEU A 330 12.42 2.67 -21.64
C LEU A 330 13.94 2.48 -21.52
N GLU A 331 14.60 3.31 -20.72
CA GLU A 331 16.04 3.19 -20.49
C GLU A 331 16.41 1.87 -19.81
N ILE A 332 15.65 1.45 -18.81
CA ILE A 332 15.82 0.14 -18.16
C ILE A 332 15.51 -1.00 -19.13
N ILE A 333 14.47 -0.90 -19.96
CA ILE A 333 14.15 -1.91 -20.98
C ILE A 333 15.33 -2.15 -21.93
N ARG A 334 16.06 -1.11 -22.34
CA ARG A 334 17.26 -1.28 -23.19
C ARG A 334 18.33 -2.15 -22.53
N ARG A 335 18.40 -2.15 -21.19
CA ARG A 335 19.34 -2.97 -20.40
C ARG A 335 18.84 -4.40 -20.18
N THR A 336 17.53 -4.60 -20.03
CA THR A 336 16.96 -5.94 -19.74
C THR A 336 16.64 -6.75 -20.99
N ARG A 337 16.23 -6.11 -22.08
CA ARG A 337 15.75 -6.75 -23.32
C ARG A 337 16.73 -7.76 -23.95
N PRO A 338 18.07 -7.54 -23.96
CA PRO A 338 19.01 -8.54 -24.48
C PRO A 338 18.96 -9.90 -23.75
N HIS A 339 18.57 -9.90 -22.47
CA HIS A 339 18.51 -11.09 -21.62
C HIS A 339 17.07 -11.55 -21.34
N SER A 340 16.06 -10.75 -21.72
CA SER A 340 14.65 -11.04 -21.54
C SER A 340 14.22 -12.28 -22.34
N SER A 341 13.25 -13.02 -21.82
CA SER A 341 12.64 -14.15 -22.52
C SER A 341 11.12 -14.03 -22.45
N THR A 342 10.52 -14.61 -21.43
CA THR A 342 9.07 -14.58 -21.19
C THR A 342 8.56 -13.14 -21.07
N GLY A 343 9.32 -12.20 -20.49
CA GLY A 343 8.89 -10.80 -20.34
C GLY A 343 8.58 -10.13 -21.68
N VAL A 344 9.47 -10.27 -22.67
CA VAL A 344 9.22 -9.76 -24.04
C VAL A 344 8.15 -10.56 -24.77
N LEU A 345 8.22 -11.90 -24.73
CA LEU A 345 7.30 -12.76 -25.47
C LEU A 345 5.84 -12.58 -25.01
N THR A 346 5.63 -12.29 -23.73
CA THR A 346 4.29 -12.18 -23.15
C THR A 346 3.84 -10.74 -22.96
N GLY A 347 4.78 -9.80 -22.82
CA GLY A 347 4.50 -8.39 -22.55
C GLY A 347 4.14 -7.56 -23.77
N ILE A 348 4.71 -7.84 -24.96
CA ILE A 348 4.36 -7.09 -26.17
C ILE A 348 3.13 -7.73 -26.83
N ARG A 349 2.00 -7.02 -26.77
CA ARG A 349 0.72 -7.49 -27.28
C ARG A 349 0.39 -6.97 -28.67
N LYS A 350 -0.57 -7.64 -29.32
CA LYS A 350 -1.19 -7.09 -30.52
C LYS A 350 -2.06 -5.92 -30.08
N GLU A 351 -1.93 -4.76 -30.72
CA GLU A 351 -2.73 -3.60 -30.33
C GLU A 351 -4.23 -3.94 -30.28
N PRO A 352 -4.88 -3.82 -29.11
CA PRO A 352 -6.33 -3.74 -29.10
C PRO A 352 -6.64 -2.37 -29.69
N GLY A 353 -7.29 -2.32 -30.85
CA GLY A 353 -7.74 -1.06 -31.44
C GLY A 353 -8.35 -0.18 -30.34
N ALA A 354 -7.84 1.05 -30.27
CA ALA A 354 -8.02 1.98 -29.16
C ALA A 354 -9.41 1.88 -28.51
N LEU A 355 -9.47 1.54 -27.22
CA LEU A 355 -10.59 2.01 -26.41
C LEU A 355 -10.44 3.54 -26.29
N PRO A 356 -11.54 4.31 -26.33
CA PRO A 356 -11.46 5.77 -26.32
C PRO A 356 -10.59 6.25 -25.16
N ALA A 357 -9.55 7.00 -25.53
CA ALA A 357 -8.59 7.57 -24.59
C ALA A 357 -9.34 8.38 -23.53
N MET A 358 -9.42 7.85 -22.31
CA MET A 358 -9.70 8.69 -21.14
C MET A 358 -8.37 9.28 -20.66
N SER A 359 -8.16 10.56 -21.00
CA SER A 359 -7.13 11.49 -20.52
C SER A 359 -5.66 11.17 -20.87
N ASN A 360 -5.16 11.81 -21.94
CA ASN A 360 -3.77 11.84 -22.44
C ASN A 360 -2.76 12.60 -21.56
N ARG A 361 -2.90 12.54 -20.24
CA ARG A 361 -1.83 13.02 -19.35
C ARG A 361 -1.73 12.04 -18.20
N LEU A 362 -0.50 11.71 -17.82
CA LEU A 362 -0.15 11.57 -16.42
C LEU A 362 -0.66 12.85 -15.75
N ASN A 363 -1.95 12.88 -15.38
CA ASN A 363 -2.50 13.86 -14.48
C ASN A 363 -1.94 13.47 -13.11
N ILE A 364 -0.63 13.65 -12.96
CA ILE A 364 -0.02 13.96 -11.68
C ILE A 364 -0.51 15.36 -11.33
N SER A 365 -1.83 15.51 -11.21
CA SER A 365 -2.45 16.66 -10.58
C SER A 365 -2.14 16.48 -9.11
N HIS A 366 -0.91 16.84 -8.76
CA HIS A 366 -0.41 17.06 -7.41
C HIS A 366 -1.42 17.95 -6.68
N LYS A 367 -2.41 17.34 -6.04
CA LYS A 367 -3.22 17.98 -4.99
C LYS A 367 -2.83 17.37 -3.65
N VAL A 368 -1.52 17.44 -3.37
CA VAL A 368 -0.84 17.25 -2.06
C VAL A 368 0.48 18.03 -2.14
N PRO A 369 1.04 18.53 -1.02
CA PRO A 369 1.63 19.87 -0.93
C PRO A 369 2.76 20.12 -1.92
N ALA A 370 2.86 21.38 -2.33
CA ALA A 370 3.80 21.91 -3.32
C ALA A 370 5.31 21.65 -3.05
N ASN A 371 5.66 21.02 -1.93
CA ASN A 371 7.01 20.51 -1.63
C ASN A 371 6.94 19.33 -0.64
N GLN A 372 6.77 18.10 -1.15
CA GLN A 372 6.86 16.88 -0.33
C GLN A 372 8.28 16.67 0.29
N SER A 373 9.31 17.35 -0.24
CA SER A 373 10.70 17.29 0.23
C SER A 373 10.97 17.98 1.58
N VAL A 374 10.00 18.72 2.14
CA VAL A 374 10.18 19.50 3.39
C VAL A 374 9.26 19.07 4.55
N ILE A 375 8.50 17.98 4.38
CA ILE A 375 7.60 17.44 5.41
C ILE A 375 8.40 16.62 6.43
N GLY A 376 8.09 16.83 7.71
CA GLY A 376 8.76 16.17 8.82
C GLY A 376 10.14 16.75 9.09
N ALA A 377 10.97 16.00 9.80
CA ALA A 377 12.37 16.36 10.00
C ALA A 377 13.09 16.34 8.64
N GLY A 378 13.64 17.48 8.23
CA GLY A 378 14.47 17.60 7.02
C GLY A 378 15.91 17.14 7.25
N GLU A 379 16.72 17.08 6.19
CA GLU A 379 18.18 16.79 6.32
C GLU A 379 18.93 17.89 7.09
N LYS A 380 18.42 19.13 7.03
CA LYS A 380 18.93 20.30 7.73
C LYS A 380 17.79 20.96 8.51
N PRO A 381 18.09 21.65 9.62
CA PRO A 381 17.06 22.36 10.38
C PRO A 381 16.49 23.52 9.56
N SER A 382 15.19 23.76 9.72
CA SER A 382 14.52 24.95 9.21
C SER A 382 14.76 26.16 10.14
N GLY A 383 15.06 27.33 9.55
CA GLY A 383 15.24 28.60 10.25
C GLY A 383 16.64 28.84 10.83
N GLY A 384 16.97 30.12 11.08
CA GLY A 384 18.24 30.51 11.67
C GLY A 384 18.32 30.24 13.17
N VAL A 385 19.50 29.91 13.67
CA VAL A 385 19.80 29.70 15.09
C VAL A 385 20.20 31.04 15.72
N PRO A 386 19.56 31.50 16.81
CA PRO A 386 19.96 32.73 17.48
C PRO A 386 21.28 32.54 18.23
N LYS A 387 22.01 33.64 18.47
CA LYS A 387 23.29 33.60 19.18
C LYS A 387 23.15 33.11 20.62
N GLU A 388 21.98 33.34 21.22
CA GLU A 388 21.66 33.04 22.62
C GLU A 388 21.09 31.63 22.80
N ALA A 389 21.11 30.78 21.77
CA ALA A 389 20.61 29.41 21.85
C ALA A 389 21.46 28.56 22.82
N ILE A 390 20.78 27.72 23.58
CA ILE A 390 21.40 26.76 24.49
C ILE A 390 21.57 25.44 23.74
N PHE A 391 22.81 25.06 23.46
CA PHE A 391 23.11 23.78 22.82
C PHE A 391 23.21 22.66 23.84
N VAL A 392 22.64 21.51 23.52
CA VAL A 392 22.60 20.32 24.38
C VAL A 392 23.26 19.16 23.63
N GLY A 393 24.35 18.64 24.17
CA GLY A 393 25.02 17.44 23.69
C GLY A 393 24.35 16.16 24.21
N LYS A 394 24.76 15.02 23.66
CA LYS A 394 24.23 13.69 24.06
C LYS A 394 24.53 13.30 25.51
N ALA A 395 25.61 13.84 26.08
CA ALA A 395 26.01 13.56 27.46
C ALA A 395 25.25 14.42 28.48
N ASP A 396 24.59 15.48 28.03
CA ASP A 396 23.86 16.40 28.90
C ASP A 396 22.49 15.81 29.27
N SER A 397 22.07 16.04 30.52
CA SER A 397 20.69 15.78 30.92
C SER A 397 19.78 16.85 30.31
N LEU A 398 19.05 16.48 29.23
CA LEU A 398 18.09 17.37 28.58
C LEU A 398 17.02 17.88 29.55
N GLN A 399 16.52 17.01 30.45
CA GLN A 399 15.55 17.43 31.47
C GLN A 399 16.13 18.50 32.40
N SER A 400 17.38 18.33 32.85
CA SER A 400 18.03 19.32 33.72
C SER A 400 18.27 20.66 33.01
N VAL A 401 18.50 20.67 31.70
CA VAL A 401 18.56 21.91 30.91
C VAL A 401 17.19 22.59 30.88
N LEU A 402 16.12 21.85 30.61
CA LEU A 402 14.75 22.37 30.60
C LEU A 402 14.36 22.94 31.97
N ASP A 403 14.68 22.24 33.06
CA ASP A 403 14.38 22.68 34.42
C ASP A 403 15.05 24.02 34.74
N ARG A 404 16.31 24.23 34.32
CA ARG A 404 17.03 25.51 34.50
C ARG A 404 16.45 26.66 33.67
N CYS A 405 15.75 26.34 32.58
CA CYS A 405 15.13 27.31 31.68
C CYS A 405 13.68 27.64 32.07
N LYS A 406 13.10 26.95 33.06
CA LYS A 406 11.72 27.17 33.50
C LYS A 406 11.47 28.65 33.82
N GLY A 407 10.39 29.20 33.26
CA GLY A 407 9.99 30.61 33.42
C GLY A 407 10.80 31.61 32.60
N LYS A 408 11.72 31.15 31.73
CA LYS A 408 12.53 32.01 30.86
C LYS A 408 12.25 31.69 29.40
N LYS A 409 12.25 32.72 28.55
CA LYS A 409 12.26 32.51 27.10
C LYS A 409 13.58 31.84 26.71
N SER A 410 13.51 30.61 26.23
CA SER A 410 14.70 29.81 25.94
C SER A 410 14.56 29.08 24.63
N TRP A 411 15.63 29.15 23.83
CA TRP A 411 15.75 28.37 22.60
C TRP A 411 16.82 27.31 22.83
N ILE A 412 16.38 26.06 22.96
CA ILE A 412 17.21 24.90 23.26
C ILE A 412 17.40 24.10 21.98
N ILE A 413 18.65 23.80 21.65
CA ILE A 413 19.03 23.10 20.42
C ILE A 413 19.75 21.80 20.78
N LEU A 414 19.15 20.69 20.38
CA LEU A 414 19.80 19.38 20.44
C LEU A 414 20.77 19.27 19.27
N ASN A 415 22.03 18.94 19.56
CA ASN A 415 23.01 18.57 18.55
C ASN A 415 22.61 17.25 17.85
N SER A 416 23.17 17.00 16.68
CA SER A 416 22.99 15.72 15.97
C SER A 416 23.33 14.54 16.88
N GLY A 417 22.41 13.58 16.98
CA GLY A 417 22.53 12.46 17.90
C GLY A 417 21.21 11.81 18.27
N ILE A 418 21.33 10.66 18.95
CA ILE A 418 20.22 9.94 19.58
C ILE A 418 20.20 10.32 21.07
N TYR A 419 19.06 10.82 21.54
CA TYR A 419 18.79 11.20 22.93
C TYR A 419 17.85 10.16 23.53
N VAL A 420 18.39 9.33 24.43
CA VAL A 420 17.65 8.23 25.07
C VAL A 420 17.12 8.67 26.43
N LEU A 421 15.80 8.78 26.54
CA LEU A 421 15.09 9.21 27.73
C LEU A 421 14.76 8.03 28.65
N LYS A 422 15.04 8.18 29.94
CA LYS A 422 14.69 7.18 30.98
C LYS A 422 13.33 7.45 31.63
N ALA A 423 12.75 8.61 31.37
CA ALA A 423 11.47 9.08 31.88
C ALA A 423 10.86 10.11 30.91
N PRO A 424 9.55 10.39 30.99
CA PRO A 424 8.92 11.43 30.17
C PRO A 424 9.64 12.78 30.27
N LEU A 425 9.87 13.43 29.12
CA LEU A 425 10.44 14.77 29.07
C LEU A 425 9.38 15.81 29.41
N LYS A 426 9.57 16.55 30.49
CA LYS A 426 8.68 17.64 30.92
C LYS A 426 9.04 18.93 30.18
N ILE A 427 8.07 19.49 29.47
CA ILE A 427 8.21 20.76 28.74
C ILE A 427 7.56 21.89 29.52
N TYR A 428 8.25 23.03 29.62
CA TYR A 428 7.76 24.23 30.29
C TYR A 428 7.46 25.34 29.28
N SER A 429 6.69 26.33 29.71
CA SER A 429 6.30 27.48 28.91
C SER A 429 7.50 28.30 28.45
N LEU A 430 7.31 29.07 27.38
CA LEU A 430 8.34 29.90 26.75
C LEU A 430 9.54 29.11 26.17
N THR A 431 9.38 27.79 26.00
CA THR A 431 10.41 26.89 25.48
C THR A 431 10.28 26.71 23.97
N LYS A 432 11.37 26.96 23.25
CA LYS A 432 11.56 26.50 21.88
C LYS A 432 12.62 25.40 21.85
N LEU A 433 12.19 24.16 21.67
CA LEU A 433 13.04 22.98 21.58
C LEU A 433 13.21 22.58 20.11
N SER A 434 14.45 22.60 19.61
CA SER A 434 14.77 22.28 18.22
C SER A 434 15.87 21.21 18.13
N GLY A 435 15.82 20.37 17.11
CA GLY A 435 16.94 19.53 16.70
C GLY A 435 17.65 20.10 15.47
N GLN A 436 18.50 19.27 14.88
CA GLN A 436 19.24 19.53 13.64
C GLN A 436 18.68 18.76 12.43
N GLY A 437 17.40 18.40 12.45
CA GLY A 437 16.74 17.61 11.39
C GLY A 437 16.75 16.11 11.70
N ARG A 438 16.80 15.27 10.65
CA ARG A 438 16.76 13.79 10.77
C ARG A 438 17.90 13.21 11.57
N SER A 439 19.03 13.92 11.68
CA SER A 439 20.17 13.52 12.49
C SER A 439 19.92 13.63 14.00
N THR A 440 18.83 14.26 14.43
CA THR A 440 18.45 14.39 15.84
C THR A 440 17.24 13.51 16.14
N VAL A 441 17.43 12.49 16.97
CA VAL A 441 16.40 11.52 17.33
C VAL A 441 16.19 11.52 18.85
N LEU A 442 14.96 11.70 19.29
CA LEU A 442 14.54 11.58 20.68
C LEU A 442 13.75 10.27 20.85
N THR A 443 14.11 9.43 21.81
CA THR A 443 13.44 8.15 22.04
C THR A 443 13.42 7.77 23.51
N LEU A 444 12.48 6.91 23.92
CA LEU A 444 12.49 6.28 25.23
C LEU A 444 13.44 5.07 25.26
N ALA A 445 14.13 4.87 26.38
CA ALA A 445 14.96 3.68 26.59
C ALA A 445 14.14 2.39 26.37
N PRO A 446 14.74 1.32 25.78
CA PRO A 446 14.07 0.04 25.54
C PRO A 446 13.30 -0.46 26.78
N GLY A 447 12.09 -1.00 26.57
CA GLY A 447 11.23 -1.53 27.65
C GLY A 447 10.45 -0.48 28.45
N ILE A 448 10.77 0.81 28.35
CA ILE A 448 9.98 1.87 28.99
C ILE A 448 8.62 2.01 28.31
N ALA A 449 7.55 1.91 29.10
CA ALA A 449 6.16 2.00 28.68
C ALA A 449 5.51 3.31 29.16
N GLU A 450 5.98 4.44 28.64
CA GLU A 450 5.62 5.78 29.09
C GLU A 450 5.28 6.73 27.93
N LYS A 451 4.91 7.97 28.28
CA LYS A 451 4.86 9.10 27.33
C LYS A 451 6.28 9.61 27.09
N THR A 452 6.62 9.92 25.84
CA THR A 452 7.92 10.49 25.50
C THR A 452 8.04 11.93 25.99
N MET A 453 6.97 12.72 25.85
CA MET A 453 6.95 14.13 26.22
C MET A 453 5.63 14.53 26.85
N VAL A 454 5.68 15.33 27.94
CA VAL A 454 4.53 15.77 28.72
C VAL A 454 4.62 17.25 29.12
N ASN A 455 3.48 17.87 29.44
CA ASN A 455 3.48 19.21 30.01
C ASN A 455 4.09 19.18 31.43
N GLY A 456 5.08 20.03 31.67
CA GLY A 456 5.79 20.15 32.95
C GLY A 456 5.10 21.06 33.95
N GLU A 457 4.04 21.74 33.54
CA GLU A 457 3.24 22.62 34.38
C GLU A 457 1.77 22.65 33.96
N VAL A 458 0.95 23.25 34.82
CA VAL A 458 -0.52 23.26 34.73
C VAL A 458 -1.02 24.22 33.66
N ASP A 459 -0.33 25.34 33.42
CA ASP A 459 -0.72 26.35 32.44
C ASP A 459 0.39 26.51 31.38
N LEU A 460 0.50 25.52 30.48
CA LEU A 460 1.52 25.50 29.44
C LEU A 460 1.23 26.51 28.33
N HIS A 461 2.21 27.39 28.01
CA HIS A 461 2.06 28.32 26.91
C HIS A 461 3.37 28.66 26.16
N ASP A 462 3.25 29.14 24.92
CA ASP A 462 4.39 29.58 24.09
C ASP A 462 5.46 28.50 23.89
N VAL A 463 5.02 27.30 23.55
CA VAL A 463 5.91 26.14 23.32
C VAL A 463 6.09 25.92 21.82
N THR A 464 7.32 25.71 21.38
CA THR A 464 7.64 25.29 20.01
C THR A 464 8.52 24.05 20.03
N ILE A 465 8.16 23.01 19.28
CA ILE A 465 8.94 21.77 19.11
C ILE A 465 9.17 21.54 17.61
N MET A 466 10.44 21.41 17.19
CA MET A 466 10.75 21.38 15.75
C MET A 466 12.04 20.66 15.36
N ASN A 467 12.18 20.36 14.06
CA ASN A 467 13.43 19.90 13.42
C ASN A 467 14.05 18.64 14.06
N MET A 468 13.26 17.63 14.41
CA MET A 468 13.78 16.37 14.96
C MET A 468 12.85 15.20 14.69
N ILE A 469 13.35 13.98 14.93
CA ILE A 469 12.55 12.75 14.97
C ILE A 469 12.24 12.42 16.42
N ILE A 470 10.98 12.12 16.70
CA ILE A 470 10.53 11.51 17.96
C ILE A 470 10.12 10.08 17.64
N GLU A 471 10.85 9.12 18.19
CA GLU A 471 10.86 7.72 17.79
C GLU A 471 10.29 6.81 18.89
N GLY A 472 9.17 6.15 18.60
CA GLY A 472 8.46 5.25 19.50
C GLY A 472 8.89 3.79 19.42
N ALA A 473 9.64 3.38 18.38
CA ALA A 473 10.12 2.02 18.22
C ALA A 473 11.06 1.59 19.36
N ASN A 474 11.11 0.28 19.63
CA ASN A 474 12.00 -0.27 20.66
C ASN A 474 13.49 -0.11 20.32
N SER A 475 13.80 0.12 19.05
CA SER A 475 15.13 0.38 18.52
C SER A 475 15.07 1.59 17.60
N VAL A 476 16.09 2.45 17.66
CA VAL A 476 16.30 3.55 16.71
C VAL A 476 17.12 3.12 15.50
N THR A 477 17.69 1.91 15.53
CA THR A 477 18.39 1.34 14.39
C THR A 477 17.37 1.04 13.30
N THR A 478 17.53 1.69 12.15
CA THR A 478 16.66 1.49 10.99
C THR A 478 16.74 0.05 10.52
N ASN A 479 15.62 -0.68 10.58
CA ASN A 479 15.50 -1.98 9.94
C ASN A 479 15.21 -1.76 8.44
N PRO A 480 15.91 -2.45 7.52
CA PRO A 480 15.60 -2.34 6.10
C PRO A 480 14.17 -2.82 5.80
N ASP A 481 13.63 -3.84 6.48
CA ASP A 481 12.25 -4.26 6.26
C ASP A 481 11.26 -3.27 6.90
N PRO A 482 10.47 -2.52 6.10
CA PRO A 482 9.54 -1.51 6.59
C PRO A 482 8.43 -2.06 7.49
N ASN A 483 8.18 -3.37 7.50
CA ASN A 483 7.20 -4.00 8.38
C ASN A 483 7.79 -4.65 9.62
N HIS A 484 9.11 -4.74 9.75
CA HIS A 484 9.74 -5.52 10.82
C HIS A 484 9.29 -5.05 12.21
N ASP A 485 9.55 -3.78 12.53
CA ASP A 485 9.17 -3.21 13.81
C ASP A 485 7.66 -3.05 13.93
N ARG A 486 6.99 -2.71 12.82
CA ARG A 486 5.54 -2.52 12.76
C ARG A 486 4.77 -3.76 13.22
N ARG A 487 5.16 -4.97 12.78
CA ARG A 487 4.50 -6.22 13.21
C ARG A 487 4.50 -6.37 14.73
N SER A 488 5.65 -6.12 15.38
CA SER A 488 5.76 -6.25 16.83
C SER A 488 4.94 -5.19 17.59
N ARG A 489 4.74 -4.01 17.01
CA ARG A 489 4.02 -2.89 17.62
C ARG A 489 2.52 -2.90 17.35
N SER A 490 2.07 -3.66 16.35
CA SER A 490 0.68 -3.61 15.88
C SER A 490 -0.31 -4.32 16.80
N TYR A 491 0.14 -5.14 17.75
CA TYR A 491 -0.73 -5.99 18.59
C TYR A 491 -0.84 -5.50 20.03
N MET A 492 -1.85 -6.02 20.74
CA MET A 492 -2.23 -5.56 22.08
C MET A 492 -1.13 -5.68 23.15
N ASN A 493 -0.21 -6.64 22.99
CA ASN A 493 0.85 -6.94 23.96
C ASN A 493 2.15 -6.15 23.72
N ALA A 494 2.17 -5.26 22.72
CA ALA A 494 3.32 -4.40 22.48
C ALA A 494 3.56 -3.43 23.64
N THR A 495 4.82 -3.03 23.86
CA THR A 495 5.18 -2.00 24.83
C THR A 495 4.37 -0.73 24.57
N SER A 496 3.59 -0.29 25.57
CA SER A 496 2.75 0.90 25.47
C SER A 496 3.59 2.17 25.54
N ARG A 497 3.79 2.83 24.40
CA ARG A 497 4.56 4.06 24.27
C ARG A 497 3.72 5.11 23.55
N GLU A 498 3.65 6.29 24.16
CA GLU A 498 2.93 7.44 23.61
C GLU A 498 3.93 8.53 23.27
N GLY A 499 3.70 9.27 22.18
CA GLY A 499 4.64 10.30 21.74
C GLY A 499 4.55 11.56 22.59
N ILE A 500 4.04 12.63 22.00
CA ILE A 500 3.80 13.89 22.71
C ILE A 500 2.40 13.86 23.31
N PHE A 501 2.28 14.01 24.62
CA PHE A 501 1.01 14.03 25.32
C PHE A 501 0.90 15.26 26.20
N PHE A 502 0.16 16.27 25.74
CA PHE A 502 -0.16 17.46 26.51
C PHE A 502 -1.63 17.42 26.90
N SER A 503 -1.91 17.36 28.20
CA SER A 503 -3.27 17.29 28.72
C SER A 503 -3.48 18.32 29.81
N ALA A 504 -4.37 19.26 29.54
CA ALA A 504 -4.82 20.24 30.52
C ALA A 504 -6.04 19.71 31.30
N ASP A 505 -6.38 20.39 32.39
CA ASP A 505 -7.52 20.04 33.25
C ASP A 505 -8.83 20.68 32.78
N ARG A 506 -8.75 21.75 31.99
CA ARG A 506 -9.91 22.47 31.43
C ARG A 506 -9.68 22.94 30.00
N ALA A 507 -10.77 23.16 29.28
CA ALA A 507 -10.73 23.64 27.90
C ALA A 507 -9.99 24.99 27.78
N GLY A 508 -9.14 25.12 26.77
CA GLY A 508 -8.40 26.36 26.48
C GLY A 508 -7.36 26.81 27.51
N GLN A 509 -6.99 25.93 28.46
CA GLN A 509 -6.01 26.24 29.49
C GLN A 509 -4.59 26.41 28.94
N PHE A 510 -4.17 25.56 28.01
CA PHE A 510 -2.91 25.76 27.30
C PHE A 510 -3.06 26.78 26.18
N ASN A 511 -1.96 27.43 25.79
CA ASN A 511 -2.02 28.46 24.78
C ASN A 511 -0.76 28.55 23.90
N ARG A 512 -0.91 28.74 22.58
CA ARG A 512 0.21 28.95 21.64
C ARG A 512 1.21 27.79 21.65
N LEU A 513 0.73 26.63 21.19
CA LEU A 513 1.54 25.43 21.01
C LEU A 513 1.89 25.26 19.53
N ARG A 514 3.18 25.14 19.20
CA ARG A 514 3.66 25.02 17.82
C ARG A 514 4.51 23.79 17.60
N PHE A 515 4.22 23.08 16.51
CA PHE A 515 5.00 21.96 15.99
C PHE A 515 5.38 22.26 14.55
N ALA A 516 6.66 22.14 14.20
CA ALA A 516 7.12 22.47 12.85
C ALA A 516 8.25 21.55 12.38
N HIS A 517 8.20 21.04 11.15
CA HIS A 517 9.27 20.18 10.60
C HIS A 517 9.66 19.03 11.55
N LEU A 518 8.64 18.41 12.13
CA LEU A 518 8.77 17.39 13.16
C LEU A 518 8.29 16.05 12.60
N THR A 519 9.09 15.00 12.79
CA THR A 519 8.64 13.62 12.53
C THR A 519 8.31 12.95 13.85
N VAL A 520 7.11 12.41 13.98
CA VAL A 520 6.68 11.62 15.15
C VAL A 520 6.19 10.28 14.64
N GLN A 521 6.91 9.22 14.98
CA GLN A 521 6.68 7.93 14.36
C GLN A 521 6.77 6.76 15.32
N ASN A 522 6.16 5.65 14.90
CA ASN A 522 6.25 4.36 15.54
C ASN A 522 5.76 4.27 16.98
N PHE A 523 4.81 5.11 17.39
CA PHE A 523 4.17 4.97 18.69
C PHE A 523 3.07 3.91 18.69
N THR A 524 2.98 3.11 19.75
CA THR A 524 1.88 2.15 19.93
C THR A 524 0.62 2.87 20.41
N LYS A 525 0.77 3.97 21.15
CA LYS A 525 -0.32 4.92 21.46
C LYS A 525 -0.34 6.09 20.48
N ASN A 526 -0.96 7.21 20.86
CA ASN A 526 -0.99 8.39 20.02
C ASN A 526 0.42 8.86 19.67
N GLY A 527 0.62 9.30 18.43
CA GLY A 527 1.83 10.03 18.05
C GLY A 527 1.87 11.37 18.77
N VAL A 528 0.82 12.18 18.56
CA VAL A 528 0.62 13.45 19.28
C VAL A 528 -0.80 13.54 19.80
N ALA A 529 -0.95 13.87 21.09
CA ALA A 529 -2.23 14.10 21.75
C ALA A 529 -2.21 15.44 22.50
N ILE A 530 -3.16 16.32 22.17
CA ILE A 530 -3.30 17.66 22.79
C ILE A 530 -4.72 17.81 23.30
N ARG A 531 -4.90 18.11 24.60
CA ARG A 531 -6.21 18.27 25.24
C ARG A 531 -6.25 19.58 26.00
N GLY A 532 -7.28 20.40 25.76
CA GLY A 532 -7.51 21.63 26.53
C GLY A 532 -6.63 22.82 26.13
N ALA A 533 -6.43 23.08 24.83
CA ALA A 533 -5.49 24.09 24.33
C ALA A 533 -6.11 25.09 23.34
N ASN A 534 -5.63 26.33 23.37
CA ASN A 534 -5.93 27.38 22.41
C ASN A 534 -4.70 27.69 21.53
N HIS A 535 -4.93 28.10 20.28
CA HIS A 535 -3.88 28.49 19.32
C HIS A 535 -2.83 27.36 19.13
N ILE A 536 -3.24 26.29 18.45
CA ILE A 536 -2.36 25.17 18.11
C ILE A 536 -1.94 25.33 16.64
N LEU A 537 -0.64 25.32 16.37
CA LEU A 537 -0.10 25.34 15.01
C LEU A 537 0.75 24.10 14.74
N ILE A 538 0.34 23.29 13.76
CA ILE A 538 1.09 22.14 13.24
C ILE A 538 1.38 22.42 11.78
N ASP A 539 2.65 22.59 11.42
CA ASP A 539 3.05 22.88 10.03
C ASP A 539 4.22 22.03 9.58
N SER A 540 4.15 21.49 8.37
CA SER A 540 5.25 20.73 7.77
C SER A 540 5.70 19.52 8.62
N CYS A 541 4.77 18.84 9.30
CA CYS A 541 5.06 17.70 10.18
C CYS A 541 4.74 16.34 9.49
N ASP A 542 5.43 15.28 9.90
CA ASP A 542 5.10 13.89 9.52
C ASP A 542 4.78 13.08 10.78
N PHE A 543 3.49 12.84 11.04
CA PHE A 543 3.05 11.99 12.14
C PHE A 543 2.52 10.68 11.55
N SER A 544 3.37 9.67 11.44
CA SER A 544 3.04 8.44 10.72
C SER A 544 3.38 7.16 11.49
N ASP A 545 2.66 6.08 11.19
CA ASP A 545 2.80 4.74 11.80
C ASP A 545 2.59 4.73 13.34
N ASN A 546 1.70 5.59 13.82
CA ASN A 546 1.29 5.67 15.23
C ASN A 546 -0.15 5.16 15.46
N GLY A 547 -0.46 4.78 16.69
CA GLY A 547 -1.81 4.34 17.08
C GLY A 547 -2.10 2.89 16.73
N SER A 548 -1.61 1.97 17.55
CA SER A 548 -1.79 0.52 17.41
C SER A 548 -2.96 -0.01 18.26
N SER A 549 -3.06 -1.34 18.42
CA SER A 549 -4.13 -1.99 19.18
C SER A 549 -3.79 -2.22 20.66
N VAL A 550 -2.76 -1.58 21.22
CA VAL A 550 -2.45 -1.66 22.66
C VAL A 550 -3.61 -1.12 23.49
N VAL A 551 -3.69 -1.54 24.76
CA VAL A 551 -4.74 -1.09 25.72
C VAL A 551 -4.88 0.45 25.68
N PRO A 552 -6.10 0.98 25.49
CA PRO A 552 -7.43 0.34 25.65
C PRO A 552 -7.94 -0.48 24.45
N GLY A 553 -7.20 -0.58 23.36
CA GLY A 553 -7.59 -1.32 22.15
C GLY A 553 -7.66 -0.44 20.91
N PRO A 554 -8.03 -1.03 19.76
CA PRO A 554 -8.11 -0.31 18.48
C PRO A 554 -9.21 0.75 18.51
N GLY A 555 -9.08 1.80 17.69
CA GLY A 555 -10.11 2.84 17.58
C GLY A 555 -9.85 4.12 18.39
N LEU A 556 -8.92 4.11 19.36
CA LEU A 556 -8.75 5.19 20.32
C LEU A 556 -7.38 5.89 20.28
N LEU A 557 -6.46 5.35 19.48
CA LEU A 557 -5.07 5.78 19.39
C LEU A 557 -4.78 6.16 17.94
N HIS A 558 -4.16 7.30 17.69
CA HIS A 558 -4.12 7.93 16.37
C HIS A 558 -2.75 8.55 16.04
N ASN A 559 -2.55 8.95 14.78
CA ASN A 559 -1.40 9.78 14.42
C ASN A 559 -1.46 11.15 15.12
N LEU A 560 -2.61 11.83 15.05
CA LEU A 560 -2.90 13.05 15.79
C LEU A 560 -4.27 12.97 16.50
N GLN A 561 -4.30 13.30 17.79
CA GLN A 561 -5.51 13.52 18.56
C GLN A 561 -5.52 14.95 19.12
N VAL A 562 -6.59 15.71 18.87
CA VAL A 562 -6.81 17.01 19.52
C VAL A 562 -8.22 17.05 20.11
N SER A 563 -8.33 17.46 21.37
CA SER A 563 -9.63 17.65 22.01
C SER A 563 -9.76 18.90 22.88
N HIS A 564 -10.98 19.42 23.00
CA HIS A 564 -11.31 20.60 23.82
C HIS A 564 -10.41 21.79 23.50
N ALA A 565 -10.39 22.18 22.22
CA ALA A 565 -9.45 23.17 21.71
C ALA A 565 -10.11 24.24 20.84
N SER A 566 -9.44 25.38 20.70
CA SER A 566 -9.83 26.44 19.78
C SER A 566 -8.64 26.99 19.01
N GLN A 567 -8.90 27.46 17.79
CA GLN A 567 -7.90 27.98 16.85
C GLN A 567 -6.80 26.97 16.53
N LEU A 568 -7.21 25.80 16.04
CA LEU A 568 -6.32 24.76 15.54
C LEU A 568 -5.96 25.01 14.07
N ILE A 569 -4.68 25.10 13.73
CA ILE A 569 -4.20 25.19 12.35
C ILE A 569 -3.27 24.01 12.08
N VAL A 570 -3.63 23.19 11.09
CA VAL A 570 -2.83 22.08 10.59
C VAL A 570 -2.56 22.29 9.11
N THR A 571 -1.30 22.47 8.73
CA THR A 571 -0.91 22.77 7.36
C THR A 571 0.26 21.92 6.87
N ASN A 572 0.29 21.61 5.57
CA ASN A 572 1.45 21.03 4.88
C ASN A 572 2.00 19.74 5.54
N SER A 573 1.15 18.96 6.19
CA SER A 573 1.56 17.87 7.09
C SER A 573 1.02 16.50 6.64
N ARG A 574 1.65 15.43 7.12
CA ARG A 574 1.32 14.04 6.79
C ARG A 574 0.88 13.26 8.03
N PHE A 575 -0.17 12.46 7.88
CA PHE A 575 -0.82 11.71 8.96
C PHE A 575 -1.16 10.29 8.51
N ASP A 576 -0.15 9.47 8.27
CA ASP A 576 -0.33 8.25 7.49
C ASP A 576 -0.11 6.95 8.26
N THR A 577 -0.68 5.88 7.73
CA THR A 577 -0.35 4.50 8.14
C THR A 577 -0.66 4.22 9.62
N SER A 578 -1.67 4.87 10.22
CA SER A 578 -2.08 4.51 11.58
C SER A 578 -2.56 3.05 11.63
N PRO A 579 -1.86 2.13 12.36
CA PRO A 579 -2.16 0.70 12.27
C PRO A 579 -3.56 0.31 12.72
N TRP A 580 -4.13 1.05 13.67
CA TRP A 580 -5.46 0.80 14.25
C TRP A 580 -6.28 2.07 14.52
N GLY A 581 -5.88 3.21 13.95
CA GLY A 581 -6.44 4.52 14.22
C GLY A 581 -6.75 5.36 12.98
N ASN A 582 -7.10 6.62 13.24
CA ASN A 582 -7.27 7.67 12.24
C ASN A 582 -5.93 8.39 11.97
N GLY A 583 -5.84 9.07 10.83
CA GLY A 583 -4.79 10.06 10.60
C GLY A 583 -4.92 11.23 11.58
N ILE A 584 -6.08 11.88 11.58
CA ILE A 584 -6.40 12.96 12.53
C ILE A 584 -7.74 12.65 13.21
N SER A 585 -7.80 12.81 14.53
CA SER A 585 -9.01 12.69 15.34
C SER A 585 -9.25 13.97 16.13
N LEU A 586 -10.37 14.63 15.86
CA LEU A 586 -10.76 15.90 16.46
C LEU A 586 -12.06 15.75 17.25
N SER A 587 -12.06 16.25 18.49
CA SER A 587 -13.27 16.32 19.31
C SER A 587 -13.39 17.63 20.08
N TYR A 588 -14.59 18.22 20.15
CA TYR A 588 -14.82 19.48 20.89
C TYR A 588 -13.89 20.61 20.42
N ILE A 589 -13.90 20.88 19.11
CA ILE A 589 -13.10 21.94 18.48
C ILE A 589 -14.00 23.13 18.14
N HIS A 590 -13.63 24.34 18.59
CA HIS A 590 -14.42 25.54 18.32
C HIS A 590 -14.10 26.18 16.95
N ASP A 591 -12.81 26.40 16.66
CA ASP A 591 -12.34 26.96 15.38
C ASP A 591 -11.11 26.18 14.89
N GLY A 592 -11.08 25.82 13.60
CA GLY A 592 -9.91 25.19 13.02
C GLY A 592 -9.78 25.26 11.50
N LEU A 593 -8.57 24.94 11.03
CA LEU A 593 -8.18 24.83 9.63
C LEU A 593 -7.29 23.60 9.42
N ILE A 594 -7.65 22.76 8.45
CA ILE A 594 -6.81 21.66 7.94
C ILE A 594 -6.58 21.89 6.45
N GLU A 595 -5.33 22.17 6.07
CA GLU A 595 -4.98 22.54 4.71
C GLU A 595 -3.72 21.88 4.18
N ARG A 596 -3.76 21.39 2.92
CA ARG A 596 -2.60 20.81 2.21
C ARG A 596 -1.96 19.64 2.96
N CYS A 597 -2.76 18.81 3.60
CA CYS A 597 -2.32 17.62 4.32
C CYS A 597 -2.53 16.33 3.53
N GLU A 598 -1.68 15.32 3.79
CA GLU A 598 -1.87 13.92 3.39
C GLU A 598 -2.39 13.12 4.60
N MET A 599 -3.48 12.39 4.41
CA MET A 599 -4.09 11.50 5.41
C MET A 599 -4.42 10.17 4.74
N ALA A 600 -3.41 9.30 4.60
CA ALA A 600 -3.47 8.12 3.76
C ALA A 600 -3.14 6.83 4.51
N ARG A 601 -3.70 5.71 4.01
CA ARG A 601 -3.38 4.35 4.47
C ARG A 601 -3.68 4.07 5.95
N ASN A 602 -4.58 4.84 6.57
CA ASN A 602 -4.97 4.62 7.96
C ASN A 602 -5.99 3.48 8.09
N LYS A 603 -5.98 2.78 9.23
CA LYS A 603 -6.92 1.69 9.51
C LYS A 603 -8.36 2.15 9.69
N LEU A 604 -8.55 3.40 10.08
CA LEU A 604 -9.87 4.02 10.18
C LEU A 604 -10.01 5.06 9.07
N SER A 605 -10.34 6.31 9.42
CA SER A 605 -10.55 7.40 8.48
C SER A 605 -9.32 8.30 8.41
N GLY A 606 -9.18 9.06 7.32
CA GLY A 606 -8.12 10.06 7.19
C GLY A 606 -8.29 11.17 8.23
N LEU A 607 -9.48 11.78 8.26
CA LEU A 607 -9.94 12.73 9.28
C LEU A 607 -11.21 12.21 9.94
N HIS A 608 -11.23 12.21 11.27
CA HIS A 608 -12.42 11.98 12.09
C HIS A 608 -12.73 13.22 12.93
N CYS A 609 -14.00 13.60 12.98
CA CYS A 609 -14.48 14.79 13.68
C CYS A 609 -15.78 14.50 14.44
N MET A 610 -15.83 14.97 15.70
CA MET A 610 -17.00 14.92 16.56
C MET A 610 -17.13 16.22 17.36
N GLU A 611 -18.35 16.77 17.49
CA GLU A 611 -18.61 17.98 18.29
C GLU A 611 -17.72 19.18 17.87
N VAL A 612 -17.62 19.43 16.56
CA VAL A 612 -16.85 20.55 15.98
C VAL A 612 -17.78 21.67 15.57
N THR A 613 -17.44 22.91 15.95
CA THR A 613 -18.11 24.12 15.47
C THR A 613 -17.44 24.54 14.16
N HIS A 614 -16.65 25.60 14.06
CA HIS A 614 -16.08 26.03 12.78
C HIS A 614 -14.85 25.21 12.37
N LEU A 615 -14.89 24.60 11.18
CA LEU A 615 -13.74 23.91 10.61
C LEU A 615 -13.70 24.07 9.09
N ASP A 616 -12.59 24.62 8.61
CA ASP A 616 -12.24 24.64 7.19
C ASP A 616 -11.31 23.47 6.88
N VAL A 617 -11.73 22.58 5.96
CA VAL A 617 -10.93 21.44 5.47
C VAL A 617 -10.71 21.62 3.98
N ARG A 618 -9.49 21.96 3.55
CA ARG A 618 -9.24 22.33 2.16
C ARG A 618 -7.94 21.81 1.55
N ASN A 619 -8.00 21.50 0.25
CA ASN A 619 -6.83 21.14 -0.55
C ASN A 619 -6.01 19.97 0.02
N ASN A 620 -6.66 19.03 0.72
CA ASN A 620 -6.03 17.85 1.29
C ASN A 620 -6.19 16.62 0.39
N LEU A 621 -5.32 15.62 0.61
CA LEU A 621 -5.47 14.26 0.10
C LEU A 621 -5.88 13.33 1.24
N ALA A 622 -6.97 12.58 1.05
CA ALA A 622 -7.23 11.37 1.84
C ALA A 622 -7.40 10.17 0.92
N GLU A 623 -6.49 9.21 1.04
CA GLU A 623 -6.38 8.09 0.10
C GLU A 623 -6.13 6.76 0.79
N GLY A 624 -6.84 5.72 0.32
CA GLY A 624 -6.54 4.35 0.74
C GLY A 624 -6.80 4.11 2.22
N ASN A 625 -7.69 4.85 2.87
CA ASN A 625 -8.06 4.57 4.26
C ASN A 625 -9.05 3.40 4.31
N ASP A 626 -8.95 2.54 5.33
CA ASP A 626 -9.80 1.36 5.51
C ASP A 626 -11.25 1.71 5.90
N ARG A 627 -11.52 2.97 6.22
CA ARG A 627 -12.88 3.55 6.30
C ARG A 627 -13.04 4.68 5.29
N SER A 628 -13.27 5.91 5.75
CA SER A 628 -13.64 7.04 4.91
C SER A 628 -12.46 7.99 4.75
N GLY A 629 -12.46 8.82 3.70
CA GLY A 629 -11.50 9.91 3.60
C GLY A 629 -11.67 10.84 4.79
N PHE A 630 -12.86 11.44 4.90
CA PHE A 630 -13.29 12.24 6.05
C PHE A 630 -14.57 11.70 6.67
N GLU A 631 -14.66 11.70 8.00
CA GLU A 631 -15.79 11.22 8.77
C GLU A 631 -16.22 12.26 9.82
N PHE A 632 -17.46 12.72 9.71
CA PHE A 632 -18.09 13.68 10.61
C PHE A 632 -19.26 13.02 11.33
N GLU A 633 -19.06 12.74 12.61
CA GLU A 633 -20.05 12.08 13.47
C GLU A 633 -20.89 13.11 14.23
N ALA A 634 -22.17 12.80 14.37
CA ALA A 634 -23.15 13.56 15.14
C ALA A 634 -23.84 12.62 16.12
N LEU A 635 -23.16 12.30 17.22
CA LEU A 635 -23.65 11.34 18.22
C LEU A 635 -24.57 12.01 19.25
N ALA A 636 -24.10 13.10 19.87
CA ALA A 636 -24.90 13.91 20.79
C ALA A 636 -25.38 15.19 20.10
N SER A 637 -24.44 15.98 19.58
CA SER A 637 -24.73 17.16 18.76
C SER A 637 -24.10 17.04 17.37
N ALA A 638 -24.71 17.75 16.41
CA ALA A 638 -24.15 17.88 15.07
C ALA A 638 -22.97 18.85 15.04
N ASN A 639 -21.99 18.57 14.18
CA ASN A 639 -20.98 19.53 13.78
C ASN A 639 -21.65 20.76 13.11
N LYS A 640 -21.12 21.97 13.31
CA LYS A 640 -21.79 23.23 12.90
C LYS A 640 -20.88 24.13 12.07
N ALA A 641 -21.26 24.49 10.84
CA ALA A 641 -20.45 25.38 9.98
C ALA A 641 -19.08 24.79 9.60
N ILE A 642 -19.12 23.53 9.13
CA ILE A 642 -17.98 22.83 8.53
C ILE A 642 -17.94 23.12 7.03
N LYS A 643 -16.80 23.58 6.52
CA LYS A 643 -16.56 23.82 5.09
C LYS A 643 -15.49 22.89 4.57
N ILE A 644 -15.84 22.09 3.58
CA ILE A 644 -14.95 21.10 2.96
C ILE A 644 -14.79 21.48 1.49
N TYR A 645 -13.59 21.87 1.05
CA TYR A 645 -13.42 22.32 -0.32
C TYR A 645 -12.08 22.03 -0.98
N GLY A 646 -12.11 21.67 -2.26
CA GLY A 646 -10.91 21.44 -3.07
C GLY A 646 -10.10 20.19 -2.68
N ASN A 647 -10.65 19.28 -1.87
CA ASN A 647 -9.96 18.06 -1.43
C ASN A 647 -10.03 16.95 -2.50
N LEU A 648 -9.03 16.06 -2.48
CA LEU A 648 -9.01 14.82 -3.25
C LEU A 648 -9.21 13.63 -2.31
N LEU A 649 -10.31 12.91 -2.49
CA LEU A 649 -10.77 11.84 -1.61
C LEU A 649 -11.04 10.59 -2.43
N GLN A 650 -10.11 9.64 -2.40
CA GLN A 650 -10.11 8.54 -3.36
C GLN A 650 -9.63 7.21 -2.78
N TYR A 651 -10.13 6.11 -3.33
CA TYR A 651 -9.73 4.74 -2.97
C TYR A 651 -9.89 4.40 -1.47
N ASN A 652 -10.74 5.14 -0.74
CA ASN A 652 -11.09 4.78 0.63
C ASN A 652 -12.11 3.64 0.61
N SER A 653 -12.04 2.71 1.55
CA SER A 653 -12.89 1.50 1.53
C SER A 653 -14.38 1.79 1.76
N ASN A 654 -14.71 2.90 2.44
CA ASN A 654 -16.07 3.42 2.58
C ASN A 654 -16.26 4.65 1.69
N TYR A 655 -16.49 5.83 2.27
CA TYR A 655 -16.87 7.05 1.54
C TYR A 655 -15.68 7.99 1.38
N GLY A 656 -15.73 8.87 0.38
CA GLY A 656 -14.81 10.02 0.36
C GLY A 656 -15.08 10.96 1.54
N ILE A 657 -16.35 11.37 1.70
CA ILE A 657 -16.84 12.14 2.85
C ILE A 657 -18.06 11.45 3.43
N GLN A 658 -17.97 10.98 4.67
CA GLN A 658 -19.09 10.51 5.45
C GLN A 658 -19.51 11.60 6.43
N ASP A 659 -20.70 12.16 6.25
CA ASP A 659 -21.26 13.19 7.14
C ASP A 659 -22.64 12.76 7.62
N SER A 660 -22.71 12.35 8.89
CA SER A 660 -23.95 11.91 9.54
C SER A 660 -24.91 13.08 9.82
N SER A 661 -24.41 14.30 9.94
CA SER A 661 -25.21 15.49 10.23
C SER A 661 -25.88 16.09 8.99
N LYS A 662 -25.31 15.87 7.81
CA LYS A 662 -25.67 16.51 6.53
C LYS A 662 -25.63 18.05 6.58
N ARG A 663 -24.83 18.63 7.47
CA ARG A 663 -24.71 20.09 7.68
C ARG A 663 -23.36 20.66 7.20
N THR A 664 -22.56 19.85 6.53
CA THR A 664 -21.28 20.31 5.95
C THR A 664 -21.47 20.95 4.58
N GLU A 665 -20.85 22.10 4.36
CA GLU A 665 -20.74 22.74 3.05
C GLU A 665 -19.63 22.05 2.25
N LYS A 666 -19.96 21.49 1.07
CA LYS A 666 -19.02 20.71 0.25
C LYS A 666 -18.87 21.36 -1.12
N ILE A 667 -17.70 21.93 -1.42
CA ILE A 667 -17.47 22.68 -2.67
C ILE A 667 -16.24 22.13 -3.41
N ASN A 668 -16.37 21.79 -4.69
CA ASN A 668 -15.23 21.42 -5.55
C ASN A 668 -14.33 20.29 -5.02
N ASN A 669 -14.88 19.36 -4.22
CA ASN A 669 -14.16 18.16 -3.78
C ASN A 669 -14.23 17.07 -4.85
N VAL A 670 -13.11 16.40 -5.11
CA VAL A 670 -13.06 15.23 -5.99
C VAL A 670 -13.24 13.99 -5.12
N ASN A 671 -14.41 13.35 -5.24
CA ASN A 671 -14.72 12.08 -4.59
C ASN A 671 -14.86 11.01 -5.66
N ARG A 672 -13.91 10.07 -5.75
CA ARG A 672 -13.96 9.02 -6.78
C ARG A 672 -13.33 7.71 -6.30
N GLU A 673 -13.76 6.60 -6.87
CA GLU A 673 -13.23 5.26 -6.60
C GLU A 673 -13.23 4.82 -5.12
N ASN A 674 -14.02 5.49 -4.27
CA ASN A 674 -14.29 5.04 -2.91
C ASN A 674 -15.27 3.85 -2.93
N GLY A 675 -15.17 2.96 -1.95
CA GLY A 675 -15.96 1.71 -1.93
C GLY A 675 -17.47 1.92 -1.75
N LYS A 676 -17.88 3.10 -1.26
CA LYS A 676 -19.28 3.53 -1.14
C LYS A 676 -19.43 4.93 -1.74
N LYS A 677 -20.63 5.18 -2.30
CA LYS A 677 -21.00 6.43 -2.95
C LYS A 677 -21.63 7.42 -1.99
#